data_AF-A0A0N1BRY5-F1
#
_entry.id   AF-A0A0N1BRY5-F1
#
_cell.length_a   1.000
_cell.length_b   1.000
_cell.length_c   1.000
_cell.angle_alpha   90.00
_cell.angle_beta   90.00
_cell.angle_gamma   90.00
#
_symmetry.space_group_name_H-M   'P 1'
#
loop_
_entity.id
_entity.type
_entity.pdbx_description
1 polymer ?
#
loop_
_entity_poly.entity_id
_entity_poly.type
_entity_poly.pdbx_seq_one_letter_code
_entity_poly.pdbx_strand_id
1 'polypeptide(L)'
;MKIPSWLCFEINMLELSNLMERERRKQRLIELEGIFHAARTGPGSSPFLPEIPLSTSFLEEACDLVQRFPLNLLFNQTPTIAVWSILYPLSVNYGGASKEVYAHIGSFLEQSFDDEATRDDLKQHFRRTARSLGLPVSGNQPTELFFAPLGPARQQMADLADAFVYATIRFGPPAIEDTTAARQWQRRALLERCPAHTRLRATIAFDTSAWCSRRFEAWRKGRDPITENERHLFDAYTAAAGVYGRGRIDLVGPPQLCWSVDRLTLEAEPSPSPQRLKLGAFPTSIKGGCRITVPHPWPREVEWGYGKTSQPVRIAPNWGEALLFDADTGRLLTRICADQREIEVSAAHLVILTPDEFESPSFGPAIPARDPAFKVAWVDAGETLRFEDGRDLRFAAPREEAIWIDGTVIGRDGSRALYSCDGALSLKIDPEIGGSARIIRMRMGCLTRFVSIEAGVDRMVCVPFVDFGLSTLSTPGEAVFEVLAPGAIRDGGARPTLTTRCWIWPGLRTPQGDLSGVTLPSNLVKAHCAGLRVVDGIVSVDPEADEETPILGLSERDRVHEFHLSARSEKLWHNRIERGDRVFVPRGGLIIMGHENRHDTLTLRSPDRTAALLVLGRETRRPFHLRQTLEIGAGQLRSPIDGDDRIALIRGTGRVEVLARLRRRTDPTQLLLTEGLDQICLSMALSAPYDAIRILIEEPSGPGCVGETAFGREPVSVPALPGTQVGYDPDTRQLSITFVRSDLPTPARATFQLRREREDFKDVRDARGALIAIGLSGLPQRADTRQLIEVARLLSEPEPDDLSGKLRASLTPAYREAIRTVSGTSPFLGRVRGLLSVARSNGAPPRHDLVAAVPWLFEAGLHAFTGISVEKGLAPLQTMAERPAPNPAPSLKGDAPLEVWLSRVSSGDQVPRAFLADELQRGFRVLRWRLKETDLHDLVREGPIGTNVRLVSSAHIAELEQIRSFDVGGGGDPLPARIAVQIERFARACAQRRAQTFIDHTAFRTGLSVDEIGFILTLMIRAGIEIFAYFRALWAHAEKDGD
;
A
#
# COMPACT_ATOMS: atom_id res chain seq x y z
N MET A 1 4.66 -101.05 9.85
CA MET A 1 4.41 -99.86 10.69
C MET A 1 3.35 -99.01 10.03
N LYS A 2 2.14 -98.92 10.60
CA LYS A 2 1.09 -97.97 10.19
C LYS A 2 1.20 -96.76 11.13
N ILE A 3 1.40 -95.56 10.58
CA ILE A 3 1.27 -94.31 11.34
C ILE A 3 -0.21 -94.22 11.79
N PRO A 4 -0.50 -93.99 13.07
CA PRO A 4 -1.87 -94.01 13.57
C PRO A 4 -2.65 -92.77 13.12
N SER A 5 -3.92 -92.95 12.74
CA SER A 5 -4.75 -91.92 12.07
C SER A 5 -5.00 -90.64 12.89
N TRP A 6 -4.78 -90.68 14.22
CA TRP A 6 -4.87 -89.51 15.09
C TRP A 6 -3.68 -88.55 14.95
N LEU A 7 -2.48 -89.05 14.61
CA LEU A 7 -1.30 -88.22 14.36
C LEU A 7 -1.45 -87.39 13.06
N CYS A 8 -2.09 -87.95 12.02
CA CYS A 8 -2.44 -87.19 10.80
C CYS A 8 -3.54 -86.15 11.04
N PHE A 9 -4.42 -86.35 12.03
CA PHE A 9 -5.48 -85.40 12.38
C PHE A 9 -4.93 -84.21 13.19
N GLU A 10 -4.00 -84.45 14.13
CA GLU A 10 -3.31 -83.37 14.85
C GLU A 10 -2.38 -82.55 13.97
N ILE A 11 -1.65 -83.19 13.04
CA ILE A 11 -0.80 -82.49 12.06
C ILE A 11 -1.67 -81.64 11.11
N ASN A 12 -2.79 -82.18 10.61
CA ASN A 12 -3.73 -81.40 9.78
C ASN A 12 -4.42 -80.25 10.55
N MET A 13 -4.72 -80.42 11.84
CA MET A 13 -5.29 -79.37 12.69
C MET A 13 -4.27 -78.26 13.02
N LEU A 14 -3.01 -78.62 13.25
CA LEU A 14 -1.91 -77.65 13.41
C LEU A 14 -1.64 -76.89 12.10
N GLU A 15 -1.66 -77.57 10.95
CA GLU A 15 -1.53 -76.93 9.64
C GLU A 15 -2.72 -76.01 9.31
N LEU A 16 -3.95 -76.42 9.61
CA LEU A 16 -5.16 -75.58 9.46
C LEU A 16 -5.16 -74.38 10.41
N SER A 17 -4.74 -74.56 11.68
CA SER A 17 -4.61 -73.47 12.65
C SER A 17 -3.56 -72.46 12.21
N ASN A 18 -2.40 -72.92 11.73
CA ASN A 18 -1.34 -72.07 11.18
C ASN A 18 -1.78 -71.34 9.91
N LEU A 19 -2.57 -72.00 9.04
CA LEU A 19 -3.13 -71.38 7.83
C LEU A 19 -4.17 -70.30 8.18
N MET A 20 -5.07 -70.58 9.11
CA MET A 20 -6.07 -69.62 9.60
C MET A 20 -5.43 -68.43 10.29
N GLU A 21 -4.39 -68.65 11.10
CA GLU A 21 -3.66 -67.58 11.75
C GLU A 21 -2.88 -66.71 10.75
N ARG A 22 -2.29 -67.33 9.71
CA ARG A 22 -1.64 -66.62 8.61
C ARG A 22 -2.64 -65.78 7.80
N GLU A 23 -3.83 -66.29 7.51
CA GLU A 23 -4.85 -65.54 6.78
C GLU A 23 -5.47 -64.43 7.64
N ARG A 24 -5.64 -64.66 8.96
CA ARG A 24 -6.07 -63.61 9.90
C ARG A 24 -5.05 -62.48 10.00
N ARG A 25 -3.76 -62.79 10.07
CA ARG A 25 -2.67 -61.78 10.06
C ARG A 25 -2.62 -61.02 8.73
N LYS A 26 -2.84 -61.70 7.61
CA LYS A 26 -2.91 -61.08 6.29
C LYS A 26 -4.12 -60.14 6.16
N GLN A 27 -5.29 -60.54 6.63
CA GLN A 27 -6.46 -59.68 6.68
C GLN A 27 -6.21 -58.44 7.54
N ARG A 28 -5.55 -58.62 8.70
CA ARG A 28 -5.16 -57.52 9.57
C ARG A 28 -4.16 -56.56 8.93
N LEU A 29 -3.21 -57.08 8.16
CA LEU A 29 -2.27 -56.28 7.39
C LEU A 29 -2.98 -55.41 6.33
N ILE A 30 -4.02 -55.93 5.68
CA ILE A 30 -4.85 -55.17 4.72
C ILE A 30 -5.66 -54.07 5.43
N GLU A 31 -6.19 -54.34 6.63
CA GLU A 31 -6.85 -53.31 7.45
C GLU A 31 -5.88 -52.18 7.83
N LEU A 32 -4.65 -52.53 8.23
CA LEU A 32 -3.60 -51.55 8.52
C LEU A 32 -3.22 -50.73 7.29
N GLU A 33 -3.16 -51.33 6.09
CA GLU A 33 -2.91 -50.58 4.85
C GLU A 33 -3.97 -49.49 4.64
N GLY A 34 -5.24 -49.79 4.92
CA GLY A 34 -6.33 -48.80 4.86
C GLY A 34 -6.11 -47.64 5.84
N ILE A 35 -5.65 -47.93 7.06
CA ILE A 35 -5.34 -46.92 8.09
C ILE A 35 -4.14 -46.07 7.67
N PHE A 36 -3.07 -46.69 7.18
CA PHE A 36 -1.88 -46.01 6.67
C PHE A 36 -2.21 -45.11 5.48
N HIS A 37 -3.01 -45.58 4.53
CA HIS A 37 -3.44 -44.79 3.37
C HIS A 37 -4.32 -43.60 3.79
N ALA A 38 -5.25 -43.79 4.73
CA ALA A 38 -6.06 -42.71 5.29
C ALA A 38 -5.19 -41.67 6.03
N ALA A 39 -4.23 -42.10 6.85
CA ALA A 39 -3.29 -41.22 7.55
C ALA A 39 -2.37 -40.46 6.57
N ARG A 40 -1.99 -41.06 5.44
CA ARG A 40 -1.17 -40.44 4.39
C ARG A 40 -1.89 -39.33 3.61
N THR A 41 -3.20 -39.45 3.45
CA THR A 41 -4.02 -38.53 2.63
C THR A 41 -4.88 -37.58 3.46
N GLY A 42 -4.99 -37.83 4.77
CA GLY A 42 -5.82 -37.08 5.71
C GLY A 42 -5.21 -35.78 6.25
N PRO A 43 -5.90 -35.15 7.22
CA PRO A 43 -5.49 -33.86 7.79
C PRO A 43 -4.17 -33.94 8.53
N GLY A 44 -3.32 -32.92 8.32
CA GLY A 44 -2.03 -32.82 9.00
C GLY A 44 -0.97 -33.83 8.53
N SER A 45 -1.23 -34.55 7.44
CA SER A 45 -0.32 -35.56 6.93
C SER A 45 0.92 -34.98 6.24
N SER A 46 2.07 -35.62 6.45
CA SER A 46 3.37 -35.26 5.87
C SER A 46 3.53 -35.83 4.45
N PRO A 47 4.25 -35.15 3.52
CA PRO A 47 4.73 -35.76 2.27
C PRO A 47 5.69 -36.93 2.51
N PHE A 48 6.27 -37.02 3.70
CA PHE A 48 7.21 -38.06 4.10
C PHE A 48 6.47 -39.19 4.82
N LEU A 49 6.50 -40.40 4.24
CA LEU A 49 5.78 -41.56 4.75
C LEU A 49 6.12 -41.95 6.21
N PRO A 50 7.38 -41.87 6.67
CA PRO A 50 7.69 -42.15 8.08
C PRO A 50 7.07 -41.18 9.08
N GLU A 51 6.58 -40.02 8.63
CA GLU A 51 6.06 -38.94 9.47
C GLU A 51 4.53 -38.83 9.41
N ILE A 52 3.83 -39.79 8.81
CA ILE A 52 2.36 -39.79 8.79
C ILE A 52 1.80 -39.87 10.22
N PRO A 53 0.70 -39.15 10.52
CA PRO A 53 0.14 -39.09 11.88
C PRO A 53 -0.61 -40.38 12.23
N LEU A 54 0.11 -41.34 12.80
CA LEU A 54 -0.42 -42.60 13.32
C LEU A 54 -0.29 -42.69 14.84
N SER A 55 -1.17 -43.45 15.47
CA SER A 55 -1.04 -43.78 16.90
C SER A 55 0.11 -44.76 17.11
N THR A 56 0.76 -44.68 18.27
CA THR A 56 1.88 -45.57 18.65
C THR A 56 1.49 -47.05 18.54
N SER A 57 0.26 -47.40 18.94
CA SER A 57 -0.26 -48.76 18.84
C SER A 57 -0.29 -49.31 17.40
N PHE A 58 -0.67 -48.50 16.40
CA PHE A 58 -0.70 -48.97 15.01
C PHE A 58 0.70 -49.07 14.40
N LEU A 59 1.64 -48.22 14.85
CA LEU A 59 3.04 -48.30 14.44
C LEU A 59 3.72 -49.56 14.98
N GLU A 60 3.53 -49.87 16.27
CA GLU A 60 4.06 -51.09 16.89
C GLU A 60 3.49 -52.36 16.23
N GLU A 61 2.19 -52.36 15.96
CA GLU A 61 1.52 -53.47 15.26
C GLU A 61 2.07 -53.65 13.83
N ALA A 62 2.29 -52.56 13.10
CA ALA A 62 2.87 -52.61 11.75
C ALA A 62 4.32 -53.12 11.78
N CYS A 63 5.14 -52.69 12.74
CA CYS A 63 6.51 -53.19 12.90
C CYS A 63 6.56 -54.71 13.07
N ASP A 64 5.72 -55.27 13.94
CA ASP A 64 5.67 -56.73 14.19
C ASP A 64 5.16 -57.51 12.96
N LEU A 65 4.13 -57.00 12.27
CA LEU A 65 3.53 -57.71 11.15
C LEU A 65 4.42 -57.72 9.90
N VAL A 66 5.10 -56.63 9.60
CA VAL A 66 5.91 -56.49 8.37
C VAL A 66 7.07 -57.48 8.34
N GLN A 67 7.66 -57.81 9.50
CA GLN A 67 8.74 -58.80 9.64
C GLN A 67 8.30 -60.22 9.27
N ARG A 68 6.99 -60.51 9.31
CA ARG A 68 6.44 -61.86 9.13
C ARG A 68 6.02 -62.17 7.69
N PHE A 69 6.13 -61.21 6.77
CA PHE A 69 5.71 -61.35 5.38
C PHE A 69 6.84 -61.04 4.38
N PRO A 70 6.90 -61.73 3.22
CA PRO A 70 7.90 -61.46 2.20
C PRO A 70 7.63 -60.11 1.51
N LEU A 71 8.70 -59.41 1.15
CA LEU A 71 8.63 -58.05 0.60
C LEU A 71 7.77 -57.92 -0.68
N ASN A 72 7.81 -58.94 -1.54
CA ASN A 72 7.01 -58.97 -2.77
C ASN A 72 5.50 -59.02 -2.47
N LEU A 73 5.08 -59.65 -1.36
CA LEU A 73 3.67 -59.64 -0.95
C LEU A 73 3.29 -58.24 -0.46
N LEU A 74 4.17 -57.62 0.34
CA LEU A 74 3.96 -56.27 0.85
C LEU A 74 3.79 -55.25 -0.29
N PHE A 75 4.68 -55.22 -1.27
CA PHE A 75 4.58 -54.27 -2.40
C PHE A 75 3.31 -54.44 -3.23
N ASN A 76 2.80 -55.66 -3.36
CA ASN A 76 1.63 -55.95 -4.19
C ASN A 76 0.30 -55.77 -3.47
N GLN A 77 0.22 -56.07 -2.17
CA GLN A 77 -1.03 -56.07 -1.41
C GLN A 77 -1.17 -54.88 -0.45
N THR A 78 -0.05 -54.39 0.09
CA THR A 78 -0.01 -53.30 1.09
C THR A 78 1.08 -52.27 0.72
N PRO A 79 0.88 -51.55 -0.39
CA PRO A 79 1.92 -50.70 -0.98
C PRO A 79 2.37 -49.57 -0.05
N THR A 80 1.47 -48.95 0.72
CA THR A 80 1.82 -47.86 1.63
C THR A 80 2.71 -48.36 2.76
N ILE A 81 2.32 -49.49 3.38
CA ILE A 81 3.13 -50.15 4.41
C ILE A 81 4.48 -50.59 3.86
N ALA A 82 4.54 -51.13 2.64
CA ALA A 82 5.78 -51.60 2.03
C ALA A 82 6.79 -50.46 1.80
N VAL A 83 6.35 -49.31 1.31
CA VAL A 83 7.22 -48.14 1.15
C VAL A 83 7.62 -47.58 2.52
N TRP A 84 6.67 -47.50 3.47
CA TRP A 84 6.95 -47.08 4.84
C TRP A 84 8.00 -47.96 5.52
N SER A 85 7.92 -49.28 5.40
CA SER A 85 8.83 -50.21 6.08
C SER A 85 10.28 -50.13 5.60
N ILE A 86 10.51 -49.65 4.39
CA ILE A 86 11.87 -49.37 3.88
C ILE A 86 12.41 -48.06 4.44
N LEU A 87 11.56 -47.04 4.56
CA LEU A 87 11.96 -45.70 4.98
C LEU A 87 12.06 -45.56 6.51
N TYR A 88 11.15 -46.17 7.26
CA TYR A 88 11.07 -46.07 8.71
C TYR A 88 12.40 -46.41 9.43
N PRO A 89 13.07 -47.56 9.20
CA PRO A 89 14.33 -47.87 9.88
C PRO A 89 15.45 -46.88 9.53
N LEU A 90 15.46 -46.32 8.32
CA LEU A 90 16.41 -45.28 7.93
C LEU A 90 16.14 -43.97 8.68
N SER A 91 14.89 -43.63 8.98
CA SER A 91 14.55 -42.39 9.69
C SER A 91 15.00 -42.41 11.16
N VAL A 92 15.03 -43.61 11.76
CA VAL A 92 15.36 -43.82 13.18
C VAL A 92 16.85 -44.09 13.39
N ASN A 93 17.45 -44.99 12.61
CA ASN A 93 18.77 -45.56 12.93
C ASN A 93 19.92 -44.96 12.10
N TYR A 94 19.62 -44.33 10.97
CA TYR A 94 20.64 -43.82 10.05
C TYR A 94 21.43 -42.65 10.65
N GLY A 95 22.77 -42.75 10.64
CA GLY A 95 23.67 -41.70 11.15
C GLY A 95 23.89 -41.72 12.67
N GLY A 96 23.04 -42.43 13.42
CA GLY A 96 23.27 -42.74 14.84
C GLY A 96 24.14 -43.98 15.03
N ALA A 97 23.69 -45.13 14.48
CA ALA A 97 24.36 -46.42 14.66
C ALA A 97 25.40 -46.72 13.57
N SER A 98 25.07 -46.49 12.30
CA SER A 98 25.99 -46.64 11.15
C SER A 98 25.53 -45.81 9.95
N LYS A 99 26.41 -45.67 8.95
CA LYS A 99 26.11 -45.01 7.67
C LYS A 99 25.70 -45.98 6.55
N GLU A 100 25.51 -47.26 6.86
CA GLU A 100 25.17 -48.31 5.89
C GLU A 100 23.66 -48.40 5.67
N VAL A 101 23.19 -48.25 4.43
CA VAL A 101 21.75 -48.15 4.12
C VAL A 101 21.05 -49.51 4.20
N TYR A 102 21.59 -50.52 3.51
CA TYR A 102 20.93 -51.81 3.39
C TYR A 102 21.01 -52.66 4.66
N ALA A 103 22.00 -52.43 5.53
CA ALA A 103 22.10 -53.07 6.84
C ALA A 103 20.91 -52.72 7.74
N HIS A 104 20.50 -51.44 7.78
CA HIS A 104 19.33 -50.99 8.56
C HIS A 104 18.02 -51.56 8.01
N ILE A 105 17.87 -51.60 6.68
CA ILE A 105 16.67 -52.16 6.03
C ILE A 105 16.59 -53.67 6.29
N GLY A 106 17.70 -54.39 6.07
CA GLY A 106 17.77 -55.84 6.27
C GLY A 106 17.56 -56.28 7.71
N SER A 107 18.17 -55.56 8.65
CA SER A 107 17.96 -55.80 10.09
C SER A 107 16.53 -55.57 10.53
N PHE A 108 15.82 -54.61 9.94
CA PHE A 108 14.43 -54.32 10.30
C PHE A 108 13.45 -55.33 9.70
N LEU A 109 13.70 -55.80 8.48
CA LEU A 109 12.83 -56.73 7.75
C LEU A 109 13.19 -58.20 7.92
N GLU A 110 14.24 -58.50 8.68
CA GLU A 110 14.83 -59.85 8.83
C GLU A 110 15.19 -60.50 7.47
N GLN A 111 15.72 -59.71 6.53
CA GLN A 111 16.11 -60.13 5.18
C GLN A 111 17.55 -59.70 4.85
N SER A 112 18.32 -60.54 4.14
CA SER A 112 19.67 -60.17 3.67
C SER A 112 19.59 -59.39 2.35
N PHE A 113 20.40 -58.33 2.26
CA PHE A 113 20.61 -57.52 1.06
C PHE A 113 22.12 -57.41 0.78
N ASP A 114 22.86 -58.50 0.95
CA ASP A 114 24.32 -58.51 0.80
C ASP A 114 24.74 -58.52 -0.68
N ASP A 115 23.94 -59.14 -1.54
CA ASP A 115 24.18 -59.22 -2.98
C ASP A 115 23.56 -58.04 -3.77
N GLU A 116 24.12 -57.76 -4.96
CA GLU A 116 23.71 -56.63 -5.80
C GLU A 116 22.36 -56.84 -6.49
N ALA A 117 22.01 -58.07 -6.86
CA ALA A 117 20.76 -58.38 -7.56
C ALA A 117 19.54 -58.13 -6.65
N THR A 118 19.58 -58.60 -5.40
CA THR A 118 18.52 -58.37 -4.40
C THR A 118 18.37 -56.88 -4.08
N ARG A 119 19.46 -56.11 -4.08
CA ARG A 119 19.41 -54.65 -3.93
C ARG A 119 18.72 -53.98 -5.11
N ASP A 120 19.02 -54.40 -6.33
CA ASP A 120 18.40 -53.82 -7.52
C ASP A 120 16.92 -54.16 -7.67
N ASP A 121 16.53 -55.39 -7.32
CA ASP A 121 15.13 -55.80 -7.24
C ASP A 121 14.35 -54.96 -6.21
N LEU A 122 14.92 -54.75 -5.02
CA LEU A 122 14.35 -53.87 -4.00
C LEU A 122 14.16 -52.44 -4.54
N LYS A 123 15.19 -51.86 -5.17
CA LYS A 123 15.13 -50.50 -5.73
C LYS A 123 14.03 -50.38 -6.79
N GLN A 124 13.90 -51.38 -7.65
CA GLN A 124 12.91 -51.38 -8.74
C GLN A 124 11.48 -51.45 -8.19
N HIS A 125 11.19 -52.38 -7.27
CA HIS A 125 9.87 -52.51 -6.66
C HIS A 125 9.51 -51.28 -5.82
N PHE A 126 10.46 -50.78 -5.04
CA PHE A 126 10.29 -49.54 -4.28
C PHE A 126 9.94 -48.37 -5.19
N ARG A 127 10.72 -48.12 -6.27
CA ARG A 127 10.48 -47.00 -7.18
C ARG A 127 9.10 -47.06 -7.82
N ARG A 128 8.71 -48.24 -8.33
CA ARG A 128 7.41 -48.43 -8.98
C ARG A 128 6.25 -48.16 -8.03
N THR A 129 6.33 -48.70 -6.81
CA THR A 129 5.30 -48.56 -5.78
C THR A 129 5.25 -47.14 -5.22
N ALA A 130 6.40 -46.51 -4.96
CA ALA A 130 6.47 -45.14 -4.49
C ALA A 130 5.87 -44.16 -5.51
N ARG A 131 6.15 -44.34 -6.82
CA ARG A 131 5.55 -43.51 -7.88
C ARG A 131 4.04 -43.72 -8.02
N SER A 132 3.53 -44.94 -7.86
CA SER A 132 2.08 -45.18 -7.87
C SER A 132 1.36 -44.54 -6.67
N LEU A 133 2.04 -44.42 -5.52
CA LEU A 133 1.55 -43.68 -4.36
C LEU A 133 1.66 -42.15 -4.52
N GLY A 134 2.29 -41.65 -5.59
CA GLY A 134 2.46 -40.22 -5.82
C GLY A 134 3.71 -39.60 -5.19
N LEU A 135 4.73 -40.41 -4.89
CA LEU A 135 6.05 -39.93 -4.45
C LEU A 135 6.96 -39.74 -5.68
N PRO A 136 7.49 -38.53 -5.95
CA PRO A 136 8.31 -38.23 -7.13
C PRO A 136 9.76 -38.76 -7.00
N VAL A 137 9.93 -40.05 -6.68
CA VAL A 137 11.25 -40.65 -6.52
C VAL A 137 11.95 -40.87 -7.87
N SER A 138 13.23 -40.52 -7.93
CA SER A 138 14.08 -40.66 -9.12
C SER A 138 15.39 -41.39 -8.81
N GLY A 139 16.09 -41.83 -9.86
CA GLY A 139 17.43 -42.40 -9.75
C GLY A 139 17.51 -43.82 -9.15
N ASN A 140 18.74 -44.33 -9.08
CA ASN A 140 19.11 -45.63 -8.51
C ASN A 140 19.97 -45.50 -7.23
N GLN A 141 20.41 -44.28 -6.90
CA GLN A 141 21.28 -44.04 -5.75
C GLN A 141 20.44 -43.89 -4.46
N PRO A 142 20.91 -44.40 -3.31
CA PRO A 142 20.15 -44.34 -2.06
C PRO A 142 19.68 -42.93 -1.66
N THR A 143 20.49 -41.90 -1.95
CA THR A 143 20.16 -40.51 -1.61
C THR A 143 18.88 -40.04 -2.30
N GLU A 144 18.76 -40.25 -3.61
CA GLU A 144 17.59 -39.83 -4.40
C GLU A 144 16.41 -40.78 -4.21
N LEU A 145 16.68 -42.07 -4.03
CA LEU A 145 15.65 -43.10 -3.97
C LEU A 145 15.01 -43.23 -2.58
N PHE A 146 15.82 -43.28 -1.52
CA PHE A 146 15.34 -43.55 -0.15
C PHE A 146 15.40 -42.31 0.76
N PHE A 147 16.48 -41.52 0.74
CA PHE A 147 16.62 -40.37 1.66
C PHE A 147 15.79 -39.15 1.23
N ALA A 148 15.57 -38.96 -0.06
CA ALA A 148 14.71 -37.89 -0.56
C ALA A 148 13.26 -38.00 -0.03
N PRO A 149 12.56 -39.16 -0.13
CA PRO A 149 11.21 -39.34 0.43
C PRO A 149 11.17 -39.61 1.94
N LEU A 150 12.32 -39.72 2.62
CA LEU A 150 12.43 -40.08 4.03
C LEU A 150 11.86 -39.02 4.98
N GLY A 151 12.06 -37.74 4.64
CA GLY A 151 11.94 -36.63 5.58
C GLY A 151 13.25 -36.33 6.32
N PRO A 152 13.33 -35.18 7.02
CA PRO A 152 14.51 -34.82 7.79
C PRO A 152 14.76 -35.85 8.91
N ALA A 153 15.85 -36.60 8.80
CA ALA A 153 16.22 -37.57 9.84
C ALA A 153 16.42 -36.85 11.18
N ARG A 154 16.14 -37.51 12.31
CA ARG A 154 16.24 -36.91 13.66
C ARG A 154 17.59 -36.23 13.92
N GLN A 155 18.67 -36.84 13.46
CA GLN A 155 20.05 -36.32 13.59
C GLN A 155 20.29 -35.02 12.78
N GLN A 156 19.46 -34.70 11.79
CA GLN A 156 19.60 -33.55 10.89
C GLN A 156 18.62 -32.40 11.21
N MET A 157 17.71 -32.60 12.17
CA MET A 157 16.69 -31.60 12.52
C MET A 157 17.30 -30.31 13.07
N ALA A 158 18.41 -30.39 13.82
CA ALA A 158 19.12 -29.23 14.34
C ALA A 158 19.71 -28.37 13.21
N ASP A 159 20.32 -28.99 12.20
CA ASP A 159 20.88 -28.29 11.04
C ASP A 159 19.77 -27.62 10.20
N LEU A 160 18.65 -28.33 10.01
CA LEU A 160 17.48 -27.76 9.33
C LEU A 160 16.90 -26.57 10.10
N ALA A 161 16.81 -26.68 11.43
CA ALA A 161 16.33 -25.63 12.30
C ALA A 161 17.20 -24.37 12.25
N ASP A 162 18.51 -24.55 12.35
CA ASP A 162 19.48 -23.46 12.21
C ASP A 162 19.36 -22.78 10.83
N ALA A 163 19.28 -23.55 9.74
CA ALA A 163 19.10 -23.03 8.39
C ALA A 163 17.82 -22.20 8.23
N PHE A 164 16.70 -22.66 8.78
CA PHE A 164 15.41 -21.98 8.62
C PHE A 164 15.31 -20.73 9.49
N VAL A 165 15.80 -20.78 10.72
CA VAL A 165 15.87 -19.60 11.60
C VAL A 165 16.80 -18.55 10.99
N TYR A 166 17.99 -18.95 10.52
CA TYR A 166 18.92 -18.08 9.82
C TYR A 166 18.30 -17.43 8.59
N ALA A 167 17.67 -18.23 7.72
CA ALA A 167 17.00 -17.74 6.52
C ALA A 167 15.85 -16.78 6.84
N THR A 168 15.10 -17.02 7.91
CA THR A 168 14.00 -16.15 8.33
C THR A 168 14.50 -14.79 8.79
N ILE A 169 15.60 -14.75 9.55
CA ILE A 169 16.23 -13.49 9.98
C ILE A 169 16.77 -12.71 8.77
N ARG A 170 17.32 -13.41 7.78
CA ARG A 170 18.03 -12.79 6.65
C ARG A 170 17.13 -12.42 5.46
N PHE A 171 16.19 -13.27 5.09
CA PHE A 171 15.33 -13.13 3.91
C PHE A 171 13.85 -12.92 4.25
N GLY A 172 13.49 -13.09 5.52
CA GLY A 172 12.12 -13.16 5.97
C GLY A 172 11.54 -14.56 5.91
N PRO A 173 10.34 -14.74 6.49
CA PRO A 173 9.70 -16.04 6.59
C PRO A 173 9.26 -16.57 5.21
N PRO A 174 9.03 -17.90 5.09
CA PRO A 174 8.52 -18.47 3.86
C PRO A 174 7.12 -17.96 3.56
N ALA A 175 6.86 -17.60 2.31
CA ALA A 175 5.52 -17.21 1.85
C ALA A 175 4.64 -18.45 1.63
N ILE A 176 4.06 -18.96 2.72
CA ILE A 176 3.27 -20.21 2.72
C ILE A 176 1.95 -20.10 1.93
N GLU A 177 1.57 -18.90 1.49
CA GLU A 177 0.42 -18.64 0.62
C GLU A 177 0.64 -19.18 -0.80
N ASP A 178 1.91 -19.30 -1.22
CA ASP A 178 2.32 -19.81 -2.52
C ASP A 178 3.35 -20.93 -2.33
N THR A 179 2.98 -22.12 -2.81
CA THR A 179 3.80 -23.32 -2.67
C THR A 179 5.12 -23.22 -3.43
N THR A 180 5.14 -22.60 -4.61
CA THR A 180 6.35 -22.46 -5.43
C THR A 180 7.36 -21.58 -4.71
N ALA A 181 6.91 -20.43 -4.21
CA ALA A 181 7.81 -19.52 -3.51
C ALA A 181 8.29 -20.07 -2.15
N ALA A 182 7.44 -20.74 -1.38
CA ALA A 182 7.85 -21.43 -0.16
C ALA A 182 8.89 -22.53 -0.44
N ARG A 183 8.72 -23.28 -1.54
CA ARG A 183 9.67 -24.32 -1.99
C ARG A 183 11.04 -23.73 -2.33
N GLN A 184 11.07 -22.63 -3.08
CA GLN A 184 12.32 -21.92 -3.40
C GLN A 184 13.00 -21.40 -2.15
N TRP A 185 12.23 -20.87 -1.19
CA TRP A 185 12.74 -20.37 0.08
C TRP A 185 13.47 -21.46 0.89
N GLN A 186 12.87 -22.65 1.10
CA GLN A 186 13.53 -23.73 1.86
C GLN A 186 14.78 -24.27 1.18
N ARG A 187 14.77 -24.35 -0.17
CA ARG A 187 15.94 -24.77 -0.94
C ARG A 187 17.07 -23.76 -0.77
N ARG A 188 16.76 -22.47 -0.85
CA ARG A 188 17.73 -21.38 -0.63
C ARG A 188 18.31 -21.42 0.79
N ALA A 189 17.47 -21.62 1.81
CA ALA A 189 17.90 -21.69 3.21
C ALA A 189 19.02 -22.73 3.41
N LEU A 190 18.86 -23.92 2.82
CA LEU A 190 19.86 -24.99 2.92
C LEU A 190 21.07 -24.79 2.01
N LEU A 191 20.89 -24.22 0.82
CA LEU A 191 22.01 -23.92 -0.06
C LEU A 191 22.98 -22.93 0.60
N GLU A 192 22.45 -21.93 1.31
CA GLU A 192 23.28 -20.94 1.98
C GLU A 192 23.86 -21.45 3.31
N ARG A 193 23.09 -22.17 4.13
CA ARG A 193 23.52 -22.55 5.49
C ARG A 193 24.12 -23.96 5.61
N CYS A 194 23.68 -24.91 4.78
CA CYS A 194 24.04 -26.32 4.88
C CYS A 194 24.50 -26.93 3.52
N PRO A 195 25.44 -26.30 2.78
CA PRO A 195 25.76 -26.72 1.40
C PRO A 195 26.29 -28.16 1.29
N ALA A 196 27.01 -28.65 2.32
CA ALA A 196 27.61 -29.98 2.38
C ALA A 196 26.62 -31.12 2.75
N HIS A 197 25.40 -30.80 3.21
CA HIS A 197 24.43 -31.79 3.67
C HIS A 197 23.60 -32.33 2.49
N THR A 198 24.23 -33.14 1.63
CA THR A 198 23.64 -33.62 0.36
C THR A 198 22.30 -34.36 0.53
N ARG A 199 22.12 -35.14 1.59
CA ARG A 199 20.87 -35.88 1.85
C ARG A 199 19.74 -34.98 2.33
N LEU A 200 20.02 -34.08 3.26
CA LEU A 200 19.03 -33.08 3.72
C LEU A 200 18.60 -32.19 2.56
N ARG A 201 19.53 -31.81 1.68
CA ARG A 201 19.23 -31.10 0.44
C ARG A 201 18.34 -31.91 -0.51
N ALA A 202 18.59 -33.21 -0.66
CA ALA A 202 17.74 -34.09 -1.47
C ALA A 202 16.32 -34.21 -0.89
N THR A 203 16.18 -34.33 0.44
CA THR A 203 14.89 -34.33 1.13
C THR A 203 14.10 -33.05 0.88
N ILE A 204 14.76 -31.89 0.96
CA ILE A 204 14.09 -30.60 0.80
C ILE A 204 13.84 -30.26 -0.67
N ALA A 205 14.65 -30.81 -1.58
CA ALA A 205 14.34 -30.82 -3.00
C ALA A 205 13.09 -31.68 -3.30
N PHE A 206 12.95 -32.83 -2.65
CA PHE A 206 11.80 -33.73 -2.79
C PHE A 206 10.49 -33.15 -2.25
N ASP A 207 10.54 -32.31 -1.22
CA ASP A 207 9.36 -31.66 -0.65
C ASP A 207 8.78 -30.59 -1.60
N THR A 208 8.07 -31.06 -2.62
CA THR A 208 7.37 -30.22 -3.59
C THR A 208 6.19 -29.47 -2.95
N SER A 209 5.66 -29.96 -1.82
CA SER A 209 4.57 -29.31 -1.10
C SER A 209 5.00 -28.16 -0.18
N ALA A 210 6.31 -27.91 -0.07
CA ALA A 210 6.90 -26.99 0.89
C ALA A 210 6.42 -27.24 2.35
N TRP A 211 6.22 -28.52 2.69
CA TRP A 211 5.76 -28.98 4.00
C TRP A 211 6.65 -28.46 5.11
N CYS A 212 7.98 -28.60 4.99
CA CYS A 212 8.91 -28.15 6.03
C CYS A 212 8.76 -26.65 6.31
N SER A 213 8.67 -25.83 5.26
CA SER A 213 8.42 -24.38 5.37
C SER A 213 7.09 -24.07 6.06
N ARG A 214 6.02 -24.79 5.69
CA ARG A 214 4.69 -24.62 6.29
C ARG A 214 4.69 -24.98 7.77
N ARG A 215 5.42 -26.02 8.17
CA ARG A 215 5.53 -26.44 9.58
C ARG A 215 6.39 -25.50 10.41
N PHE A 216 7.47 -24.97 9.85
CA PHE A 216 8.22 -23.88 10.46
C PHE A 216 7.34 -22.65 10.73
N GLU A 217 6.53 -22.25 9.75
CA GLU A 217 5.59 -21.13 9.93
C GLU A 217 4.47 -21.44 10.95
N ALA A 218 4.04 -22.71 11.04
CA ALA A 218 3.11 -23.15 12.07
C ALA A 218 3.70 -23.01 13.49
N TRP A 219 4.97 -23.40 13.68
CA TRP A 219 5.70 -23.18 14.93
C TRP A 219 5.85 -21.68 15.26
N ARG A 220 6.20 -20.86 14.27
CA ARG A 220 6.31 -19.39 14.43
C ARG A 220 5.00 -18.77 14.91
N LYS A 221 3.88 -19.25 14.36
CA LYS A 221 2.51 -18.86 14.74
C LYS A 221 2.00 -19.52 16.02
N GLY A 222 2.82 -20.33 16.69
CA GLY A 222 2.48 -20.97 17.96
C GLY A 222 1.43 -22.07 17.87
N ARG A 223 1.32 -22.74 16.73
CA ARG A 223 0.47 -23.94 16.58
C ARG A 223 1.14 -25.15 17.25
N ASP A 224 0.32 -26.11 17.67
CA ASP A 224 0.82 -27.34 18.29
C ASP A 224 1.40 -28.33 17.24
N PRO A 225 2.42 -29.12 17.63
CA PRO A 225 2.93 -30.21 16.79
C PRO A 225 1.88 -31.33 16.66
N ILE A 226 1.82 -31.92 15.47
CA ILE A 226 0.89 -33.00 15.10
C ILE A 226 1.46 -34.36 15.50
N THR A 227 2.76 -34.56 15.32
CA THR A 227 3.45 -35.84 15.62
C THR A 227 4.59 -35.64 16.61
N GLU A 228 5.11 -36.74 17.16
CA GLU A 228 6.28 -36.70 18.04
C GLU A 228 7.55 -36.24 17.33
N ASN A 229 7.78 -36.68 16.09
CA ASN A 229 8.89 -36.19 15.27
C ASN A 229 8.78 -34.68 15.02
N GLU A 230 7.57 -34.18 14.80
CA GLU A 230 7.37 -32.74 14.66
C GLU A 230 7.64 -31.98 15.95
N ARG A 231 7.27 -32.53 17.11
CA ARG A 231 7.60 -31.92 18.40
C ARG A 231 9.12 -31.77 18.56
N HIS A 232 9.91 -32.78 18.21
CA HIS A 232 11.37 -32.67 18.19
C HIS A 232 11.88 -31.59 17.23
N LEU A 233 11.27 -31.45 16.06
CA LEU A 233 11.60 -30.38 15.12
C LEU A 233 11.27 -28.99 15.68
N PHE A 234 10.14 -28.84 16.38
CA PHE A 234 9.73 -27.58 17.02
C PHE A 234 10.63 -27.21 18.20
N ASP A 235 11.08 -28.20 18.97
CA ASP A 235 12.08 -28.03 20.01
C ASP A 235 13.41 -27.58 19.40
N ALA A 236 13.82 -28.17 18.28
CA ALA A 236 15.01 -27.75 17.54
C ALA A 236 14.92 -26.31 17.02
N TYR A 237 13.76 -25.88 16.49
CA TYR A 237 13.53 -24.48 16.10
C TYR A 237 13.65 -23.52 17.30
N THR A 238 13.10 -23.91 18.44
CA THR A 238 13.16 -23.12 19.68
C THR A 238 14.59 -22.98 20.17
N ALA A 239 15.36 -24.07 20.16
CA ALA A 239 16.78 -24.05 20.50
C ALA A 239 17.59 -23.17 19.52
N ALA A 240 17.39 -23.33 18.22
CA ALA A 240 18.06 -22.53 17.18
C ALA A 240 17.74 -21.03 17.31
N ALA A 241 16.48 -20.66 17.51
CA ALA A 241 16.09 -19.26 17.74
C ALA A 241 16.76 -18.68 19.01
N GLY A 242 16.86 -19.49 20.06
CA GLY A 242 17.59 -19.13 21.29
C GLY A 242 19.07 -18.80 21.05
N VAL A 243 19.76 -19.52 20.16
CA VAL A 243 21.15 -19.22 19.77
C VAL A 243 21.29 -17.81 19.18
N TYR A 244 20.28 -17.35 18.43
CA TYR A 244 20.23 -15.98 17.90
C TYR A 244 19.68 -14.95 18.89
N GLY A 245 19.39 -15.33 20.14
CA GLY A 245 18.79 -14.48 21.16
C GLY A 245 17.37 -14.03 20.82
N ARG A 246 16.60 -14.88 20.13
CA ARG A 246 15.26 -14.59 19.63
C ARG A 246 14.22 -15.59 20.15
N GLY A 247 13.01 -15.09 20.39
CA GLY A 247 11.81 -15.92 20.53
C GLY A 247 11.07 -16.05 19.20
N ARG A 248 10.10 -16.98 19.14
CA ARG A 248 9.28 -17.23 17.94
C ARG A 248 8.58 -15.97 17.39
N ILE A 249 8.11 -15.07 18.27
CA ILE A 249 7.42 -13.83 17.90
C ILE A 249 8.36 -12.71 17.42
N ASP A 250 9.67 -12.86 17.68
CA ASP A 250 10.70 -11.88 17.33
C ASP A 250 11.44 -12.24 16.04
N LEU A 251 11.08 -13.37 15.41
CA LEU A 251 11.56 -13.77 14.09
C LEU A 251 10.80 -13.00 13.01
N VAL A 252 11.10 -11.71 12.94
CA VAL A 252 10.59 -10.77 11.95
C VAL A 252 11.66 -10.58 10.89
N GLY A 253 11.28 -10.76 9.62
CA GLY A 253 12.13 -10.58 8.46
C GLY A 253 12.20 -9.15 7.95
N PRO A 254 13.16 -8.84 7.05
CA PRO A 254 13.14 -7.61 6.29
C PRO A 254 11.86 -7.51 5.43
N PRO A 255 11.42 -6.29 5.07
CA PRO A 255 10.26 -6.11 4.20
C PRO A 255 10.50 -6.71 2.81
N GLN A 256 9.41 -7.17 2.20
CA GLN A 256 9.42 -7.72 0.84
C GLN A 256 9.30 -6.60 -0.18
N LEU A 257 10.10 -6.67 -1.25
CA LEU A 257 10.01 -5.77 -2.39
C LEU A 257 8.82 -6.16 -3.27
N CYS A 258 7.98 -5.19 -3.63
CA CYS A 258 6.82 -5.37 -4.49
C CYS A 258 6.75 -4.27 -5.56
N TRP A 259 6.27 -4.63 -6.73
CA TRP A 259 5.85 -3.72 -7.78
C TRP A 259 4.39 -3.30 -7.56
N SER A 260 4.11 -2.00 -7.55
CA SER A 260 2.74 -1.48 -7.45
C SER A 260 2.55 -0.32 -8.42
N VAL A 261 1.62 -0.50 -9.37
CA VAL A 261 1.26 0.45 -10.43
C VAL A 261 2.47 0.79 -11.33
N ASP A 262 3.31 1.72 -10.90
CA ASP A 262 4.49 2.23 -11.60
C ASP A 262 5.70 2.40 -10.64
N ARG A 263 5.65 1.84 -9.43
CA ARG A 263 6.64 2.08 -8.36
C ARG A 263 7.12 0.83 -7.66
N LEU A 264 8.31 0.94 -7.07
CA LEU A 264 8.79 0.03 -6.03
C LEU A 264 8.15 0.36 -4.68
N THR A 265 7.69 -0.68 -4.01
CA THR A 265 7.09 -0.62 -2.67
C THR A 265 7.70 -1.69 -1.78
N LEU A 266 7.67 -1.45 -0.47
CA LEU A 266 8.15 -2.38 0.55
C LEU A 266 6.97 -2.78 1.45
N GLU A 267 6.68 -4.08 1.52
CA GLU A 267 5.68 -4.66 2.44
C GLU A 267 6.39 -5.16 3.70
N ALA A 268 6.15 -4.50 4.84
CA ALA A 268 6.71 -4.90 6.12
C ALA A 268 6.09 -6.23 6.59
N GLU A 269 6.92 -7.15 7.06
CA GLU A 269 6.46 -8.41 7.64
C GLU A 269 5.50 -8.15 8.83
N PRO A 270 4.40 -8.90 8.99
CA PRO A 270 3.57 -8.78 10.19
C PRO A 270 4.40 -8.95 11.48
N SER A 271 4.33 -7.95 12.36
CA SER A 271 5.13 -7.89 13.58
C SER A 271 4.39 -7.15 14.70
N PRO A 272 4.57 -7.57 15.97
CA PRO A 272 3.92 -6.93 17.11
C PRO A 272 4.48 -5.53 17.39
N SER A 273 5.76 -5.32 17.10
CA SER A 273 6.42 -4.01 17.19
C SER A 273 6.61 -3.40 15.80
N PRO A 274 6.68 -2.07 15.68
CA PRO A 274 6.95 -1.42 14.41
C PRO A 274 8.40 -1.64 13.96
N GLN A 275 8.58 -1.75 12.64
CA GLN A 275 9.87 -1.83 11.97
C GLN A 275 10.37 -0.41 11.62
N ARG A 276 11.67 -0.27 11.36
CA ARG A 276 12.31 1.00 11.01
C ARG A 276 12.98 0.89 9.63
N LEU A 277 12.73 1.84 8.74
CA LEU A 277 13.38 1.96 7.44
C LEU A 277 14.04 3.32 7.26
N LYS A 278 15.30 3.34 6.82
CA LYS A 278 16.02 4.59 6.53
C LYS A 278 15.88 4.96 5.05
N LEU A 279 14.73 5.54 4.69
CA LEU A 279 14.44 6.02 3.34
C LEU A 279 14.88 7.48 3.07
N GLY A 280 15.40 8.17 4.10
CA GLY A 280 15.84 9.57 4.02
C GLY A 280 16.70 9.94 5.24
N ALA A 281 16.71 11.22 5.61
CA ALA A 281 17.51 11.72 6.73
C ALA A 281 17.12 11.08 8.08
N PHE A 282 15.85 10.68 8.24
CA PHE A 282 15.33 10.09 9.47
C PHE A 282 14.75 8.68 9.22
N PRO A 283 14.89 7.75 10.18
CA PRO A 283 14.23 6.45 10.12
C PRO A 283 12.70 6.59 10.14
N THR A 284 12.05 6.00 9.16
CA THR A 284 10.59 5.90 9.07
C THR A 284 10.13 4.66 9.83
N SER A 285 9.19 4.83 10.77
CA SER A 285 8.59 3.72 11.50
C SER A 285 7.37 3.17 10.76
N ILE A 286 7.32 1.84 10.57
CA ILE A 286 6.30 1.16 9.77
C ILE A 286 5.68 0.06 10.62
N LYS A 287 4.35 0.05 10.73
CA LYS A 287 3.63 -1.05 11.40
C LYS A 287 3.80 -2.34 10.59
N GLY A 288 3.87 -3.48 11.25
CA GLY A 288 3.95 -4.78 10.57
C GLY A 288 2.75 -4.99 9.65
N GLY A 289 2.99 -5.56 8.47
CA GLY A 289 1.97 -5.78 7.44
C GLY A 289 1.62 -4.55 6.59
N CYS A 290 2.12 -3.36 6.94
CA CYS A 290 1.91 -2.14 6.15
C CYS A 290 2.90 -2.03 5.00
N ARG A 291 2.49 -1.30 3.96
CA ARG A 291 3.37 -0.97 2.83
C ARG A 291 3.86 0.46 2.88
N ILE A 292 5.04 0.67 2.32
CA ILE A 292 5.58 2.00 2.06
C ILE A 292 6.07 2.08 0.62
N THR A 293 5.78 3.19 -0.04
CA THR A 293 6.34 3.49 -1.37
C THR A 293 7.78 3.96 -1.22
N VAL A 294 8.67 3.42 -2.05
CA VAL A 294 10.04 3.89 -2.14
C VAL A 294 10.07 5.17 -2.97
N PRO A 295 10.52 6.32 -2.42
CA PRO A 295 10.60 7.56 -3.18
C PRO A 295 11.65 7.45 -4.30
N HIS A 296 11.46 8.21 -5.38
CA HIS A 296 12.49 8.37 -6.41
C HIS A 296 13.49 9.47 -6.00
N PRO A 297 14.78 9.37 -6.38
CA PRO A 297 15.40 8.25 -7.09
C PRO A 297 15.48 6.98 -6.21
N TRP A 298 15.29 5.81 -6.80
CA TRP A 298 15.26 4.55 -6.07
C TRP A 298 16.65 4.19 -5.55
N PRO A 299 16.84 4.08 -4.22
CA PRO A 299 18.12 3.67 -3.66
C PRO A 299 18.43 2.23 -4.06
N ARG A 300 19.72 1.89 -4.14
CA ARG A 300 20.14 0.48 -4.33
C ARG A 300 19.82 -0.37 -3.11
N GLU A 301 20.04 0.18 -1.93
CA GLU A 301 19.79 -0.49 -0.65
C GLU A 301 19.17 0.48 0.35
N VAL A 302 18.36 -0.06 1.26
CA VAL A 302 17.76 0.68 2.38
C VAL A 302 18.10 -0.06 3.67
N GLU A 303 18.51 0.69 4.69
CA GLU A 303 18.74 0.11 6.02
C GLU A 303 17.40 -0.18 6.70
N TRP A 304 17.17 -1.46 7.03
CA TRP A 304 16.02 -1.92 7.78
C TRP A 304 16.43 -2.38 9.17
N GLY A 305 15.62 -2.05 10.18
CA GLY A 305 15.83 -2.53 11.53
C GLY A 305 14.55 -2.91 12.28
N TYR A 306 14.68 -3.93 13.12
CA TYR A 306 13.64 -4.39 14.05
C TYR A 306 14.28 -4.70 15.41
N GLY A 307 13.81 -4.04 16.46
CA GLY A 307 14.47 -4.07 17.77
C GLY A 307 15.95 -3.67 17.66
N LYS A 308 16.85 -4.60 18.05
CA LYS A 308 18.31 -4.44 17.96
C LYS A 308 18.93 -4.86 16.62
N THR A 309 18.18 -5.50 15.73
CA THR A 309 18.71 -5.89 14.40
C THR A 309 18.69 -4.70 13.46
N SER A 310 19.76 -4.54 12.68
CA SER A 310 19.80 -3.69 11.49
C SER A 310 20.50 -4.45 10.36
N GLN A 311 19.95 -4.41 9.14
CA GLN A 311 20.59 -4.96 7.94
C GLN A 311 20.12 -4.23 6.67
N PRO A 312 20.94 -4.20 5.61
CA PRO A 312 20.55 -3.63 4.33
C PRO A 312 19.56 -4.51 3.57
N VAL A 313 18.58 -3.88 2.92
CA VAL A 313 17.60 -4.50 2.03
C VAL A 313 17.83 -3.99 0.62
N ARG A 314 18.04 -4.90 -0.34
CA ARG A 314 18.24 -4.56 -1.75
C ARG A 314 16.93 -4.15 -2.41
N ILE A 315 16.93 -2.98 -3.04
CA ILE A 315 15.77 -2.37 -3.67
C ILE A 315 15.97 -2.37 -5.18
N ALA A 316 16.62 -1.34 -5.74
CA ALA A 316 16.82 -1.22 -7.19
C ALA A 316 17.76 -2.32 -7.75
N PRO A 317 17.62 -2.71 -9.03
CA PRO A 317 18.57 -3.58 -9.70
C PRO A 317 19.92 -2.87 -9.93
N ASN A 318 21.00 -3.63 -9.92
CA ASN A 318 22.31 -3.18 -10.41
C ASN A 318 22.39 -3.29 -11.94
N TRP A 319 23.44 -2.73 -12.54
CA TRP A 319 23.77 -2.95 -13.96
C TRP A 319 23.99 -4.44 -14.25
N GLY A 320 23.41 -4.95 -15.34
CA GLY A 320 23.39 -6.38 -15.67
C GLY A 320 22.47 -7.23 -14.79
N GLU A 321 21.73 -6.62 -13.86
CA GLU A 321 20.71 -7.29 -13.05
C GLU A 321 19.30 -6.91 -13.56
N ALA A 322 18.37 -7.86 -13.51
CA ALA A 322 16.96 -7.60 -13.75
C ALA A 322 16.11 -8.08 -12.57
N LEU A 323 15.11 -7.31 -12.18
CA LEU A 323 14.09 -7.74 -11.22
C LEU A 323 12.90 -8.28 -11.98
N LEU A 324 12.46 -9.48 -11.61
CA LEU A 324 11.27 -10.10 -12.17
C LEU A 324 10.17 -10.12 -11.13
N PHE A 325 9.07 -9.45 -11.43
CA PHE A 325 7.86 -9.47 -10.63
C PHE A 325 6.78 -10.26 -11.34
N ASP A 326 5.96 -10.94 -10.56
CA ASP A 326 4.67 -11.42 -11.03
C ASP A 326 3.83 -10.17 -11.32
N ALA A 327 3.37 -10.01 -12.56
CA ALA A 327 2.62 -8.82 -12.92
C ALA A 327 1.28 -8.80 -12.20
N ASP A 328 0.67 -9.93 -11.83
CA ASP A 328 -0.67 -10.07 -11.24
C ASP A 328 -0.69 -9.93 -9.73
N THR A 329 0.30 -10.49 -9.04
CA THR A 329 0.46 -10.18 -7.62
C THR A 329 1.21 -8.87 -7.47
N GLY A 330 2.27 -8.60 -8.22
CA GLY A 330 3.23 -7.51 -7.96
C GLY A 330 4.37 -7.97 -7.05
N ARG A 331 4.38 -9.23 -6.64
CA ARG A 331 5.42 -9.81 -5.79
C ARG A 331 6.71 -9.98 -6.59
N LEU A 332 7.86 -9.68 -5.97
CA LEU A 332 9.15 -10.04 -6.55
C LEU A 332 9.29 -11.58 -6.59
N LEU A 333 9.40 -12.13 -7.80
CA LEU A 333 9.64 -13.56 -8.02
C LEU A 333 11.11 -13.88 -7.85
N THR A 334 11.98 -13.12 -8.53
CA THR A 334 13.43 -13.34 -8.46
C THR A 334 14.22 -12.12 -8.89
N ARG A 335 15.51 -12.11 -8.55
CA ARG A 335 16.52 -11.20 -9.08
C ARG A 335 17.42 -12.00 -10.02
N ILE A 336 17.61 -11.49 -11.23
CA ILE A 336 18.23 -12.18 -12.35
C ILE A 336 19.62 -11.62 -12.56
N CYS A 337 20.61 -12.50 -12.59
CA CYS A 337 21.98 -12.14 -12.89
C CYS A 337 22.24 -12.18 -14.41
N ALA A 338 23.25 -11.44 -14.87
CA ALA A 338 23.56 -11.30 -16.29
C ALA A 338 23.89 -12.61 -17.02
N ASP A 339 24.33 -13.65 -16.30
CA ASP A 339 24.72 -14.95 -16.80
C ASP A 339 23.54 -15.92 -17.00
N GLN A 340 22.38 -15.62 -16.43
CA GLN A 340 21.20 -16.46 -16.54
C GLN A 340 20.48 -16.23 -17.87
N ARG A 341 20.30 -17.30 -18.66
CA ARG A 341 19.64 -17.26 -19.98
C ARG A 341 18.24 -17.86 -20.01
N GLU A 342 17.88 -18.65 -19.00
CA GLU A 342 16.55 -19.26 -18.87
C GLU A 342 16.10 -19.22 -17.41
N ILE A 343 14.83 -18.88 -17.18
CA ILE A 343 14.21 -18.83 -15.86
C ILE A 343 12.85 -19.51 -15.90
N GLU A 344 12.61 -20.37 -14.93
CA GLU A 344 11.31 -20.99 -14.70
C GLU A 344 10.39 -20.06 -13.92
N VAL A 345 9.19 -19.82 -14.42
CA VAL A 345 8.24 -18.87 -13.81
C VAL A 345 6.86 -19.49 -13.64
N SER A 346 6.29 -19.34 -12.44
CA SER A 346 4.92 -19.80 -12.10
C SER A 346 3.92 -18.63 -12.09
N ALA A 347 3.89 -17.85 -13.17
CA ALA A 347 2.95 -16.74 -13.36
C ALA A 347 2.68 -16.58 -14.86
N ALA A 348 1.51 -16.05 -15.24
CA ALA A 348 1.14 -15.83 -16.64
C ALA A 348 1.72 -14.52 -17.18
N HIS A 349 1.63 -13.46 -16.38
CA HIS A 349 2.09 -12.12 -16.74
C HIS A 349 3.22 -11.68 -15.81
N LEU A 350 4.21 -10.98 -16.36
CA LEU A 350 5.44 -10.60 -15.66
C LEU A 350 5.74 -9.11 -15.84
N VAL A 351 6.35 -8.49 -14.83
CA VAL A 351 6.94 -7.15 -14.93
C VAL A 351 8.43 -7.26 -14.74
N ILE A 352 9.17 -6.60 -15.63
CA ILE A 352 10.63 -6.63 -15.63
C ILE A 352 11.14 -5.24 -15.38
N LEU A 353 12.07 -5.10 -14.45
CA LEU A 353 12.75 -3.84 -14.15
C LEU A 353 14.26 -4.01 -14.20
N THR A 354 14.94 -3.23 -15.03
CA THR A 354 16.41 -3.29 -15.21
C THR A 354 16.94 -1.93 -15.66
N PRO A 355 18.21 -1.55 -15.40
CA PRO A 355 18.80 -0.37 -16.02
C PRO A 355 19.11 -0.55 -17.52
N ASP A 356 19.20 -1.80 -18.00
CA ASP A 356 19.56 -2.12 -19.38
C ASP A 356 18.37 -1.91 -20.34
N GLU A 357 18.63 -1.50 -21.58
CA GLU A 357 17.61 -1.46 -22.63
C GLU A 357 17.31 -2.89 -23.11
N PHE A 358 16.03 -3.21 -23.30
CA PHE A 358 15.57 -4.50 -23.78
C PHE A 358 14.26 -4.40 -24.55
N GLU A 359 13.96 -5.43 -25.34
CA GLU A 359 12.69 -5.59 -26.04
C GLU A 359 12.06 -6.94 -25.73
N SER A 360 10.73 -6.99 -25.84
CA SER A 360 9.94 -8.22 -25.72
C SER A 360 8.96 -8.35 -26.89
N PRO A 361 8.56 -9.59 -27.26
CA PRO A 361 7.60 -9.80 -28.35
C PRO A 361 6.21 -9.20 -28.08
N SER A 362 5.67 -9.35 -26.87
CA SER A 362 4.34 -8.86 -26.48
C SER A 362 4.28 -7.33 -26.31
N PHE A 363 5.29 -6.72 -25.70
CA PHE A 363 5.28 -5.29 -25.35
C PHE A 363 6.00 -4.41 -26.37
N GLY A 364 6.98 -4.97 -27.09
CA GLY A 364 7.95 -4.21 -27.87
C GLY A 364 9.12 -3.68 -27.00
N PRO A 365 9.72 -2.53 -27.35
CA PRO A 365 10.83 -1.97 -26.58
C PRO A 365 10.38 -1.49 -25.20
N ALA A 366 11.22 -1.73 -24.19
CA ALA A 366 10.96 -1.30 -22.83
C ALA A 366 10.86 0.23 -22.72
N ILE A 367 10.00 0.71 -21.81
CA ILE A 367 9.79 2.14 -21.59
C ILE A 367 10.51 2.60 -20.31
N PRO A 368 10.84 3.89 -20.17
CA PRO A 368 11.34 4.44 -18.92
C PRO A 368 10.36 4.17 -17.76
N ALA A 369 10.88 3.67 -16.64
CA ALA A 369 10.13 3.55 -15.41
C ALA A 369 9.91 4.93 -14.76
N ARG A 370 9.19 4.98 -13.64
CA ARG A 370 8.98 6.23 -12.89
C ARG A 370 10.29 6.87 -12.43
N ASP A 371 11.28 6.06 -12.06
CA ASP A 371 12.66 6.48 -12.01
C ASP A 371 13.28 6.29 -13.40
N PRO A 372 13.60 7.37 -14.15
CA PRO A 372 14.07 7.27 -15.52
C PRO A 372 15.40 6.54 -15.68
N ALA A 373 16.13 6.27 -14.59
CA ALA A 373 17.35 5.46 -14.61
C ALA A 373 17.10 3.97 -14.91
N PHE A 374 15.83 3.54 -14.92
CA PHE A 374 15.44 2.15 -15.15
C PHE A 374 14.41 2.03 -16.27
N LYS A 375 14.38 0.84 -16.87
CA LYS A 375 13.47 0.42 -17.93
C LYS A 375 12.51 -0.64 -17.41
N VAL A 376 11.27 -0.55 -17.89
CA VAL A 376 10.18 -1.45 -17.50
C VAL A 376 9.39 -1.94 -18.70
N ALA A 377 8.98 -3.20 -18.67
CA ALA A 377 8.04 -3.81 -19.61
C ALA A 377 7.15 -4.84 -18.91
N TRP A 378 5.94 -5.04 -19.46
CA TRP A 378 5.02 -6.10 -19.08
C TRP A 378 5.10 -7.19 -20.13
N VAL A 379 5.42 -8.41 -19.73
CA VAL A 379 5.71 -9.51 -20.66
C VAL A 379 4.94 -10.76 -20.28
N ASP A 380 4.70 -11.61 -21.26
CA ASP A 380 4.00 -12.87 -21.03
C ASP A 380 5.00 -14.00 -20.72
N ALA A 381 4.56 -14.96 -19.93
CA ALA A 381 5.33 -16.18 -19.68
C ALA A 381 5.48 -16.99 -20.98
N GLY A 382 6.66 -17.58 -21.18
CA GLY A 382 7.00 -18.31 -22.41
C GLY A 382 7.80 -17.48 -23.42
N GLU A 383 7.88 -16.16 -23.24
CA GLU A 383 8.61 -15.26 -24.13
C GLU A 383 10.13 -15.27 -23.88
N THR A 384 10.88 -14.82 -24.89
CA THR A 384 12.31 -14.54 -24.79
C THR A 384 12.53 -13.05 -24.96
N LEU A 385 13.16 -12.42 -23.97
CA LEU A 385 13.61 -11.02 -24.06
C LEU A 385 14.94 -10.95 -24.79
N ARG A 386 15.13 -9.82 -25.48
CA ARG A 386 16.40 -9.48 -26.12
C ARG A 386 16.93 -8.18 -25.54
N PHE A 387 18.16 -8.21 -25.05
CA PHE A 387 18.87 -7.03 -24.56
C PHE A 387 19.73 -6.44 -25.68
N GLU A 388 19.99 -5.13 -25.65
CA GLU A 388 20.83 -4.47 -26.67
C GLU A 388 22.26 -5.04 -26.74
N ASP A 389 22.76 -5.61 -25.65
CA ASP A 389 24.07 -6.28 -25.59
C ASP A 389 24.09 -7.68 -26.23
N GLY A 390 22.97 -8.11 -26.82
CA GLY A 390 22.82 -9.39 -27.50
C GLY A 390 22.55 -10.58 -26.57
N ARG A 391 22.32 -10.34 -25.27
CA ARG A 391 21.84 -11.38 -24.36
C ARG A 391 20.36 -11.68 -24.60
N ASP A 392 20.03 -12.98 -24.55
CA ASP A 392 18.66 -13.47 -24.56
C ASP A 392 18.30 -14.06 -23.19
N LEU A 393 17.11 -13.73 -22.71
CA LEU A 393 16.55 -14.28 -21.47
C LEU A 393 15.19 -14.91 -21.76
N ARG A 394 15.10 -16.24 -21.61
CA ARG A 394 13.88 -17.02 -21.86
C ARG A 394 13.10 -17.30 -20.58
N PHE A 395 11.78 -17.12 -20.62
CA PHE A 395 10.86 -17.58 -19.59
C PHE A 395 10.29 -18.95 -19.94
N ALA A 396 10.53 -19.94 -19.09
CA ALA A 396 10.04 -21.30 -19.28
C ALA A 396 8.95 -21.63 -18.25
N ALA A 397 8.03 -22.51 -18.63
CA ALA A 397 7.07 -23.08 -17.68
C ALA A 397 7.82 -23.88 -16.59
N PRO A 398 7.30 -23.95 -15.34
CA PRO A 398 7.95 -24.67 -14.25
C PRO A 398 8.19 -26.12 -14.62
N ARG A 399 9.33 -26.73 -14.31
CA ARG A 399 9.56 -28.16 -14.62
C ARG A 399 8.79 -29.09 -13.68
N GLU A 400 8.67 -28.68 -12.43
CA GLU A 400 7.96 -29.40 -11.36
C GLU A 400 6.45 -29.07 -11.33
N GLU A 401 5.69 -29.82 -10.53
CA GLU A 401 4.28 -29.51 -10.31
C GLU A 401 4.08 -28.11 -9.70
N ALA A 402 3.14 -27.35 -10.26
CA ALA A 402 2.87 -25.97 -9.93
C ALA A 402 1.39 -25.61 -10.14
N ILE A 403 0.93 -24.57 -9.44
CA ILE A 403 -0.43 -24.04 -9.50
C ILE A 403 -0.35 -22.51 -9.52
N TRP A 404 -1.08 -21.85 -10.40
CA TRP A 404 -1.17 -20.39 -10.47
C TRP A 404 -2.53 -19.96 -11.01
N ILE A 405 -2.81 -18.67 -10.91
CA ILE A 405 -4.08 -18.09 -11.37
C ILE A 405 -3.84 -17.45 -12.73
N ASP A 406 -4.81 -17.63 -13.62
CA ASP A 406 -4.87 -17.00 -14.93
C ASP A 406 -6.21 -16.27 -15.03
N GLY A 407 -6.20 -14.95 -14.91
CA GLY A 407 -7.44 -14.19 -14.88
C GLY A 407 -7.22 -12.69 -14.89
N THR A 408 -8.28 -11.96 -15.22
CA THR A 408 -8.19 -10.50 -15.28
C THR A 408 -8.23 -9.88 -13.89
N VAL A 409 -7.20 -9.10 -13.56
CA VAL A 409 -7.16 -8.32 -12.34
C VAL A 409 -8.08 -7.10 -12.47
N ILE A 410 -9.01 -6.96 -11.52
CA ILE A 410 -9.92 -5.81 -11.37
C ILE A 410 -9.26 -4.72 -10.54
N GLY A 411 -8.49 -5.09 -9.51
CA GLY A 411 -7.80 -4.14 -8.65
C GLY A 411 -6.73 -4.81 -7.78
N ARG A 412 -5.90 -4.00 -7.12
CA ARG A 412 -4.72 -4.46 -6.39
C ARG A 412 -4.53 -3.77 -5.06
N ASP A 413 -4.31 -4.56 -4.02
CA ASP A 413 -3.72 -4.12 -2.76
C ASP A 413 -2.28 -4.66 -2.73
N GLY A 414 -1.37 -3.93 -3.40
CA GLY A 414 0.03 -4.32 -3.67
C GLY A 414 0.14 -5.75 -4.21
N SER A 415 0.78 -6.67 -3.47
CA SER A 415 0.94 -8.09 -3.82
C SER A 415 -0.38 -8.88 -4.00
N ARG A 416 -1.52 -8.32 -3.58
CA ARG A 416 -2.83 -9.00 -3.60
C ARG A 416 -3.66 -8.51 -4.77
N ALA A 417 -3.90 -9.38 -5.75
CA ALA A 417 -4.84 -9.12 -6.83
C ALA A 417 -6.27 -9.53 -6.45
N LEU A 418 -7.22 -8.67 -6.83
CA LEU A 418 -8.65 -8.95 -6.89
C LEU A 418 -9.01 -9.33 -8.32
N TYR A 419 -9.40 -10.59 -8.54
CA TYR A 419 -9.71 -11.15 -9.85
C TYR A 419 -11.22 -11.16 -10.13
N SER A 420 -11.57 -11.05 -11.42
CA SER A 420 -12.91 -11.30 -11.93
C SER A 420 -13.25 -12.81 -11.98
N CYS A 421 -14.55 -13.12 -12.08
CA CYS A 421 -15.04 -14.49 -12.03
C CYS A 421 -14.86 -15.29 -13.34
N ASP A 422 -14.38 -14.67 -14.41
CA ASP A 422 -14.11 -15.27 -15.72
C ASP A 422 -12.66 -15.76 -15.88
N GLY A 423 -11.85 -15.65 -14.83
CA GLY A 423 -10.55 -16.29 -14.76
C GLY A 423 -10.61 -17.81 -14.57
N ALA A 424 -9.44 -18.41 -14.48
CA ALA A 424 -9.22 -19.83 -14.32
C ALA A 424 -8.01 -20.12 -13.42
N LEU A 425 -7.94 -21.37 -12.99
CA LEU A 425 -6.82 -21.94 -12.26
C LEU A 425 -5.99 -22.80 -13.22
N SER A 426 -4.71 -22.46 -13.36
CA SER A 426 -3.77 -23.17 -14.22
C SER A 426 -2.86 -24.06 -13.38
N LEU A 427 -2.70 -25.32 -13.81
CA LEU A 427 -1.95 -26.34 -13.10
C LEU A 427 -1.00 -27.08 -14.03
N LYS A 428 0.16 -27.44 -13.50
CA LYS A 428 1.07 -28.41 -14.09
C LYS A 428 1.17 -29.64 -13.19
N ILE A 429 0.82 -30.81 -13.71
CA ILE A 429 0.74 -32.08 -12.97
C ILE A 429 1.40 -33.18 -13.78
N ASP A 430 2.23 -33.99 -13.16
CA ASP A 430 2.84 -35.15 -13.83
C ASP A 430 1.94 -36.39 -13.70
N PRO A 431 1.31 -36.86 -14.80
CA PRO A 431 0.41 -38.02 -14.74
C PRO A 431 1.12 -39.33 -14.38
N GLU A 432 2.45 -39.42 -14.52
CA GLU A 432 3.22 -40.61 -14.14
C GLU A 432 3.42 -40.76 -12.63
N ILE A 433 3.13 -39.71 -11.86
CA ILE A 433 3.30 -39.68 -10.41
C ILE A 433 1.90 -39.65 -9.78
N GLY A 434 1.46 -40.73 -9.14
CA GLY A 434 0.16 -40.78 -8.46
C GLY A 434 -1.08 -40.81 -9.39
N GLY A 435 -0.89 -40.92 -10.72
CA GLY A 435 -1.95 -41.08 -11.73
C GLY A 435 -2.40 -39.77 -12.38
N SER A 436 -3.26 -39.85 -13.40
CA SER A 436 -3.78 -38.69 -14.15
C SER A 436 -4.90 -37.94 -13.42
N ALA A 437 -5.70 -38.63 -12.60
CA ALA A 437 -6.82 -38.03 -11.89
C ALA A 437 -6.38 -37.27 -10.62
N ARG A 438 -6.94 -36.07 -10.43
CA ARG A 438 -6.74 -35.23 -9.22
C ARG A 438 -8.03 -34.58 -8.77
N ILE A 439 -8.04 -34.14 -7.51
CA ILE A 439 -9.13 -33.36 -6.91
C ILE A 439 -8.57 -32.02 -6.48
N ILE A 440 -9.26 -30.94 -6.85
CA ILE A 440 -9.00 -29.58 -6.41
C ILE A 440 -10.07 -29.20 -5.40
N ARG A 441 -9.65 -28.69 -4.25
CA ARG A 441 -10.50 -28.11 -3.23
C ARG A 441 -10.37 -26.58 -3.28
N MET A 442 -11.50 -25.88 -3.34
CA MET A 442 -11.57 -24.43 -3.15
C MET A 442 -12.27 -24.14 -1.82
N ARG A 443 -11.70 -23.23 -1.01
CA ARG A 443 -12.34 -22.66 0.17
C ARG A 443 -12.44 -21.14 0.04
N MET A 444 -13.61 -20.57 0.31
CA MET A 444 -13.84 -19.12 0.34
C MET A 444 -14.91 -18.81 1.39
N GLY A 445 -14.55 -18.10 2.46
CA GLY A 445 -15.44 -17.95 3.62
C GLY A 445 -15.87 -19.30 4.19
N CYS A 446 -17.18 -19.55 4.28
CA CYS A 446 -17.76 -20.83 4.68
C CYS A 446 -17.98 -21.82 3.51
N LEU A 447 -17.75 -21.38 2.26
CA LEU A 447 -17.97 -22.20 1.07
C LEU A 447 -16.78 -23.15 0.85
N THR A 448 -17.06 -24.44 0.66
CA THR A 448 -16.08 -25.43 0.18
C THR A 448 -16.61 -26.14 -1.06
N ARG A 449 -15.79 -26.24 -2.09
CA ARG A 449 -16.12 -26.91 -3.37
C ARG A 449 -14.99 -27.83 -3.81
N PHE A 450 -15.35 -28.90 -4.50
CA PHE A 450 -14.42 -29.90 -5.02
C PHE A 450 -14.63 -30.09 -6.52
N VAL A 451 -13.56 -30.01 -7.29
CA VAL A 451 -13.54 -30.25 -8.73
C VAL A 451 -12.58 -31.40 -9.02
N SER A 452 -13.01 -32.36 -9.84
CA SER A 452 -12.16 -33.45 -10.31
C SER A 452 -11.58 -33.10 -11.67
N ILE A 453 -10.30 -33.37 -11.87
CA ILE A 453 -9.59 -33.10 -13.12
C ILE A 453 -8.80 -34.33 -13.57
N GLU A 454 -8.50 -34.39 -14.88
CA GLU A 454 -7.60 -35.38 -15.46
C GLU A 454 -6.47 -34.68 -16.21
N ALA A 455 -5.22 -34.98 -15.84
CA ALA A 455 -4.04 -34.45 -16.49
C ALA A 455 -3.75 -35.20 -17.81
N GLY A 456 -3.70 -34.47 -18.91
CA GLY A 456 -3.34 -34.98 -20.24
C GLY A 456 -1.84 -35.15 -20.44
N VAL A 457 -1.45 -35.55 -21.65
CA VAL A 457 -0.03 -35.77 -22.04
C VAL A 457 0.80 -34.49 -21.93
N ASP A 458 0.19 -33.34 -22.16
CA ASP A 458 0.82 -32.01 -22.09
C ASP A 458 1.09 -31.54 -20.65
N ARG A 459 0.68 -32.34 -19.64
CA ARG A 459 0.86 -32.09 -18.19
C ARG A 459 0.21 -30.79 -17.68
N MET A 460 -0.50 -30.07 -18.52
CA MET A 460 -1.16 -28.80 -18.21
C MET A 460 -2.67 -29.00 -18.09
N VAL A 461 -3.28 -28.36 -17.08
CA VAL A 461 -4.73 -28.37 -16.86
C VAL A 461 -5.17 -26.94 -16.54
N CYS A 462 -6.26 -26.49 -17.16
CA CYS A 462 -6.90 -25.21 -16.88
C CYS A 462 -8.33 -25.45 -16.40
N VAL A 463 -8.68 -24.88 -15.24
CA VAL A 463 -9.99 -25.07 -14.59
C VAL A 463 -10.66 -23.71 -14.40
N PRO A 464 -11.72 -23.39 -15.14
CA PRO A 464 -12.45 -22.13 -15.00
C PRO A 464 -13.02 -21.91 -13.59
N PHE A 465 -13.06 -20.65 -13.12
CA PHE A 465 -13.68 -20.31 -11.83
C PHE A 465 -15.18 -20.63 -11.75
N VAL A 466 -15.87 -20.69 -12.88
CA VAL A 466 -17.28 -21.10 -12.94
C VAL A 466 -17.50 -22.53 -12.46
N ASP A 467 -16.53 -23.43 -12.62
CA ASP A 467 -16.64 -24.83 -12.17
C ASP A 467 -16.62 -24.95 -10.64
N PHE A 468 -16.10 -23.93 -9.96
CA PHE A 468 -16.18 -23.79 -8.50
C PHE A 468 -17.46 -23.08 -8.03
N GLY A 469 -18.37 -22.72 -8.94
CA GLY A 469 -19.62 -22.02 -8.63
C GLY A 469 -19.46 -20.53 -8.36
N LEU A 470 -18.37 -19.92 -8.81
CA LEU A 470 -18.06 -18.48 -8.59
C LEU A 470 -18.76 -17.55 -9.60
N SER A 471 -19.69 -18.06 -10.41
CA SER A 471 -20.47 -17.28 -11.39
C SER A 471 -21.62 -16.48 -10.78
N THR A 472 -22.02 -16.77 -9.53
CA THR A 472 -23.10 -16.06 -8.85
C THR A 472 -22.56 -14.85 -8.11
N LEU A 473 -23.19 -13.69 -8.31
CA LEU A 473 -22.77 -12.43 -7.68
C LEU A 473 -22.83 -12.55 -6.16
N SER A 474 -21.70 -12.32 -5.50
CA SER A 474 -21.60 -12.33 -4.04
C SER A 474 -20.47 -11.42 -3.55
N THR A 475 -20.30 -11.35 -2.24
CA THR A 475 -19.28 -10.54 -1.57
C THR A 475 -17.87 -11.01 -1.98
N PRO A 476 -16.97 -10.10 -2.41
CA PRO A 476 -15.58 -10.44 -2.70
C PRO A 476 -14.86 -10.95 -1.44
N GLY A 477 -13.93 -11.89 -1.62
CA GLY A 477 -13.16 -12.43 -0.50
C GLY A 477 -11.98 -13.29 -0.96
N GLU A 478 -11.17 -13.73 0.01
CA GLU A 478 -10.03 -14.61 -0.24
C GLU A 478 -10.49 -16.05 -0.54
N ALA A 479 -10.13 -16.54 -1.72
CA ALA A 479 -10.26 -17.92 -2.15
C ALA A 479 -8.92 -18.65 -2.01
N VAL A 480 -8.95 -19.85 -1.42
CA VAL A 480 -7.81 -20.76 -1.29
C VAL A 480 -8.06 -21.97 -2.18
N PHE A 481 -7.17 -22.19 -3.15
CA PHE A 481 -7.20 -23.36 -4.04
C PHE A 481 -6.12 -24.36 -3.63
N GLU A 482 -6.51 -25.62 -3.50
CA GLU A 482 -5.66 -26.69 -3.03
C GLU A 482 -5.80 -27.92 -3.92
N VAL A 483 -4.69 -28.39 -4.51
CA VAL A 483 -4.65 -29.72 -5.15
C VAL A 483 -4.45 -30.75 -4.05
N LEU A 484 -5.35 -31.73 -3.97
CA LEU A 484 -5.27 -32.78 -2.95
C LEU A 484 -4.25 -33.86 -3.34
N ALA A 485 -3.68 -34.51 -2.33
CA ALA A 485 -2.74 -35.61 -2.51
C ALA A 485 -3.33 -36.76 -3.36
N PRO A 486 -2.49 -37.44 -4.17
CA PRO A 486 -2.95 -38.60 -4.94
C PRO A 486 -3.59 -39.68 -4.06
N GLY A 487 -4.80 -40.10 -4.44
CA GLY A 487 -5.60 -41.07 -3.69
C GLY A 487 -6.42 -40.50 -2.52
N ALA A 488 -6.40 -39.18 -2.30
CA ALA A 488 -7.28 -38.52 -1.35
C ALA A 488 -8.75 -38.55 -1.84
N ILE A 489 -9.67 -38.62 -0.88
CA ILE A 489 -11.12 -38.49 -1.14
C ILE A 489 -11.55 -37.01 -1.01
N ARG A 490 -12.80 -36.69 -1.40
CA ARG A 490 -13.39 -35.34 -1.30
C ARG A 490 -13.70 -34.96 0.15
N ASP A 491 -12.66 -34.87 0.96
CA ASP A 491 -12.72 -34.54 2.38
C ASP A 491 -12.19 -33.13 2.66
N GLY A 492 -12.83 -32.46 3.62
CA GLY A 492 -12.45 -31.14 4.10
C GLY A 492 -11.10 -31.13 4.81
N GLY A 493 -10.65 -32.27 5.36
CA GLY A 493 -9.36 -32.43 6.03
C GLY A 493 -8.22 -32.88 5.11
N ALA A 494 -8.51 -33.39 3.91
CA ALA A 494 -7.51 -33.99 3.01
C ALA A 494 -6.25 -33.12 2.78
N ARG A 495 -5.10 -33.77 2.71
CA ARG A 495 -3.77 -33.15 2.57
C ARG A 495 -3.63 -32.41 1.23
N PRO A 496 -3.30 -31.10 1.23
CA PRO A 496 -2.96 -30.38 0.00
C PRO A 496 -1.50 -30.59 -0.40
N THR A 497 -1.24 -30.87 -1.68
CA THR A 497 0.11 -30.93 -2.28
C THR A 497 0.51 -29.60 -2.88
N LEU A 498 -0.42 -28.91 -3.55
CA LEU A 498 -0.22 -27.57 -4.09
C LEU A 498 -1.28 -26.63 -3.51
N THR A 499 -0.90 -25.39 -3.27
CA THR A 499 -1.79 -24.35 -2.75
C THR A 499 -1.46 -23.01 -3.38
N THR A 500 -2.51 -22.28 -3.77
CA THR A 500 -2.47 -20.86 -4.12
C THR A 500 -3.67 -20.13 -3.53
N ARG A 501 -3.57 -18.80 -3.40
CA ARG A 501 -4.61 -17.94 -2.84
C ARG A 501 -4.78 -16.67 -3.67
N CYS A 502 -6.01 -16.19 -3.76
CA CYS A 502 -6.28 -14.87 -4.30
C CYS A 502 -7.60 -14.29 -3.80
N TRP A 503 -7.79 -13.00 -4.03
CA TRP A 503 -9.09 -12.38 -3.88
C TRP A 503 -9.88 -12.53 -5.17
N ILE A 504 -11.13 -12.96 -5.08
CA ILE A 504 -12.03 -13.06 -6.22
C ILE A 504 -13.29 -12.26 -5.90
N TRP A 505 -13.85 -11.58 -6.91
CA TRP A 505 -15.19 -11.01 -6.84
C TRP A 505 -16.17 -11.93 -7.59
N PRO A 506 -16.88 -12.83 -6.89
CA PRO A 506 -17.74 -13.80 -7.57
C PRO A 506 -18.89 -13.11 -8.30
N GLY A 507 -19.23 -13.63 -9.48
CA GLY A 507 -20.25 -13.10 -10.39
C GLY A 507 -19.89 -11.80 -11.11
N LEU A 508 -18.77 -11.15 -10.79
CA LEU A 508 -18.28 -9.99 -11.52
C LEU A 508 -17.40 -10.45 -12.69
N ARG A 509 -17.91 -10.30 -13.91
CA ARG A 509 -17.14 -10.51 -15.15
C ARG A 509 -16.14 -9.37 -15.38
N THR A 510 -15.15 -9.61 -16.22
CA THR A 510 -14.18 -8.58 -16.63
C THR A 510 -14.89 -7.31 -17.14
N PRO A 511 -14.68 -6.15 -16.49
CA PRO A 511 -15.27 -4.90 -16.95
C PRO A 511 -14.73 -4.48 -18.32
N GLN A 512 -15.58 -4.09 -19.27
CA GLN A 512 -15.11 -3.57 -20.57
C GLN A 512 -14.48 -2.16 -20.46
N GLY A 513 -14.89 -1.38 -19.46
CA GLY A 513 -14.32 -0.08 -19.10
C GLY A 513 -14.11 0.00 -17.59
N ASP A 514 -14.25 1.18 -17.01
CA ASP A 514 -14.23 1.30 -15.54
C ASP A 514 -15.36 0.49 -14.89
N LEU A 515 -15.12 0.07 -13.64
CA LEU A 515 -16.09 -0.67 -12.85
C LEU A 515 -17.39 0.16 -12.74
N SER A 516 -18.50 -0.41 -13.19
CA SER A 516 -19.80 0.27 -13.21
C SER A 516 -20.95 -0.70 -13.00
N GLY A 517 -22.01 -0.24 -12.33
CA GLY A 517 -23.25 -0.99 -12.19
C GLY A 517 -23.17 -2.23 -11.30
N VAL A 518 -22.26 -2.28 -10.32
CA VAL A 518 -22.05 -3.48 -9.47
C VAL A 518 -22.74 -3.31 -8.13
N THR A 519 -23.42 -4.36 -7.64
CA THR A 519 -24.07 -4.36 -6.32
C THR A 519 -23.06 -4.11 -5.20
N LEU A 520 -23.46 -3.31 -4.20
CA LEU A 520 -22.65 -2.96 -3.04
C LEU A 520 -22.20 -4.20 -2.25
N PRO A 521 -20.89 -4.47 -2.15
CA PRO A 521 -20.37 -5.57 -1.32
C PRO A 521 -20.70 -5.37 0.16
N SER A 522 -21.08 -6.45 0.85
CA SER A 522 -21.40 -6.39 2.28
C SER A 522 -20.18 -6.09 3.17
N ASN A 523 -18.97 -6.35 2.69
CA ASN A 523 -17.71 -6.08 3.37
C ASN A 523 -17.01 -4.79 2.90
N LEU A 524 -17.72 -3.90 2.18
CA LEU A 524 -17.16 -2.62 1.75
C LEU A 524 -17.00 -1.66 2.93
N VAL A 525 -15.81 -1.05 3.04
CA VAL A 525 -15.50 -0.03 4.06
C VAL A 525 -15.36 1.33 3.37
N LYS A 526 -16.41 2.17 3.48
CA LYS A 526 -16.53 3.43 2.73
C LYS A 526 -15.40 4.43 2.99
N ALA A 527 -14.86 4.46 4.21
CA ALA A 527 -13.73 5.32 4.58
C ALA A 527 -12.43 4.97 3.83
N HIS A 528 -12.27 3.71 3.45
CA HIS A 528 -11.12 3.20 2.72
C HIS A 528 -11.36 3.14 1.20
N CYS A 529 -12.50 3.66 0.74
CA CYS A 529 -12.79 3.84 -0.67
C CYS A 529 -12.45 5.27 -1.11
N ALA A 530 -12.06 5.47 -2.36
CA ALA A 530 -11.94 6.79 -2.98
C ALA A 530 -12.17 6.70 -4.50
N GLY A 531 -12.64 7.78 -5.12
CA GLY A 531 -13.04 7.80 -6.54
C GLY A 531 -14.21 6.87 -6.91
N LEU A 532 -15.03 6.48 -5.92
CA LEU A 532 -16.20 5.62 -6.10
C LEU A 532 -17.48 6.37 -5.71
N ARG A 533 -18.53 6.20 -6.50
CA ARG A 533 -19.89 6.64 -6.17
C ARG A 533 -20.77 5.46 -5.79
N VAL A 534 -21.57 5.64 -4.75
CA VAL A 534 -22.55 4.65 -4.28
C VAL A 534 -23.95 5.26 -4.34
N VAL A 535 -24.78 4.78 -5.26
CA VAL A 535 -26.16 5.25 -5.47
C VAL A 535 -27.08 4.05 -5.50
N ASP A 536 -28.15 4.05 -4.70
CA ASP A 536 -29.16 2.97 -4.65
C ASP A 536 -28.59 1.56 -4.47
N GLY A 537 -27.52 1.41 -3.67
CA GLY A 537 -26.86 0.12 -3.45
C GLY A 537 -25.99 -0.36 -4.62
N ILE A 538 -25.70 0.51 -5.58
CA ILE A 538 -24.84 0.25 -6.73
C ILE A 538 -23.56 1.06 -6.57
N VAL A 539 -22.42 0.39 -6.75
CA VAL A 539 -21.07 0.96 -6.75
C VAL A 539 -20.62 1.16 -8.19
N SER A 540 -20.02 2.32 -8.47
CA SER A 540 -19.36 2.61 -9.74
C SER A 540 -18.17 3.52 -9.52
N VAL A 541 -17.19 3.48 -10.42
CA VAL A 541 -16.18 4.53 -10.50
C VAL A 541 -16.86 5.86 -10.78
N ASP A 542 -16.48 6.88 -10.03
CA ASP A 542 -16.94 8.24 -10.25
C ASP A 542 -16.04 8.91 -11.29
N PRO A 543 -16.55 9.25 -12.49
CA PRO A 543 -15.74 9.88 -13.53
C PRO A 543 -15.33 11.32 -13.19
N GLU A 544 -15.97 11.97 -12.22
CA GLU A 544 -15.66 13.34 -11.78
C GLU A 544 -14.73 13.38 -10.55
N ALA A 545 -14.31 12.21 -10.06
CA ALA A 545 -13.35 12.09 -8.97
C ALA A 545 -11.97 12.66 -9.34
N ASP A 546 -11.27 13.20 -8.34
CA ASP A 546 -9.87 13.66 -8.50
C ASP A 546 -8.87 12.52 -8.34
N GLU A 547 -9.33 11.37 -7.86
CA GLU A 547 -8.48 10.22 -7.70
C GLU A 547 -8.15 9.62 -9.07
N GLU A 548 -6.89 9.76 -9.47
CA GLU A 548 -6.37 9.13 -10.70
C GLU A 548 -6.71 7.64 -10.76
N THR A 549 -6.59 6.94 -9.64
CA THR A 549 -6.85 5.51 -9.53
C THR A 549 -7.88 5.29 -8.43
N PRO A 550 -9.11 4.87 -8.76
CA PRO A 550 -10.14 4.58 -7.77
C PRO A 550 -9.68 3.48 -6.80
N ILE A 551 -10.11 3.59 -5.54
CA ILE A 551 -9.72 2.68 -4.46
C ILE A 551 -10.99 2.04 -3.90
N LEU A 552 -10.98 0.71 -3.80
CA LEU A 552 -12.02 -0.10 -3.19
C LEU A 552 -11.51 -0.67 -1.85
N GLY A 553 -12.07 -0.18 -0.75
CA GLY A 553 -11.78 -0.67 0.60
C GLY A 553 -12.66 -1.87 0.98
N LEU A 554 -12.08 -3.03 1.27
CA LEU A 554 -12.78 -4.26 1.67
C LEU A 554 -12.26 -4.79 3.01
N SER A 555 -13.15 -5.20 3.92
CA SER A 555 -12.77 -5.80 5.20
C SER A 555 -12.72 -7.33 5.15
N GLU A 556 -11.69 -7.94 5.74
CA GLU A 556 -11.58 -9.38 5.99
C GLU A 556 -10.75 -9.65 7.26
N ARG A 557 -11.26 -10.50 8.17
CA ARG A 557 -10.56 -10.99 9.38
C ARG A 557 -9.78 -9.88 10.14
N ASP A 558 -10.48 -8.80 10.51
CA ASP A 558 -9.99 -7.62 11.24
C ASP A 558 -9.00 -6.71 10.49
N ARG A 559 -8.81 -6.91 9.18
CA ARG A 559 -8.00 -6.04 8.32
C ARG A 559 -8.84 -5.42 7.21
N VAL A 560 -8.52 -4.18 6.84
CA VAL A 560 -9.06 -3.52 5.65
C VAL A 560 -8.01 -3.54 4.55
N HIS A 561 -8.43 -3.94 3.35
CA HIS A 561 -7.65 -4.01 2.12
C HIS A 561 -8.08 -2.89 1.17
N GLU A 562 -7.15 -2.11 0.67
CA GLU A 562 -7.40 -1.00 -0.27
C GLU A 562 -6.99 -1.42 -1.68
N PHE A 563 -7.93 -1.95 -2.46
CA PHE A 563 -7.69 -2.37 -3.83
C PHE A 563 -7.74 -1.16 -4.78
N HIS A 564 -6.59 -0.78 -5.32
CA HIS A 564 -6.48 0.17 -6.43
C HIS A 564 -7.05 -0.46 -7.70
N LEU A 565 -8.20 0.03 -8.14
CA LEU A 565 -8.92 -0.52 -9.29
C LEU A 565 -8.19 -0.19 -10.59
N SER A 566 -8.20 -1.13 -11.54
CA SER A 566 -7.64 -0.92 -12.87
C SER A 566 -8.46 0.14 -13.60
N ALA A 567 -7.85 1.30 -13.84
CA ALA A 567 -8.49 2.36 -14.58
C ALA A 567 -8.41 2.11 -16.10
N ARG A 568 -9.58 1.97 -16.73
CA ARG A 568 -9.77 1.64 -18.14
C ARG A 568 -10.43 2.78 -18.93
N SER A 569 -10.85 3.86 -18.25
CA SER A 569 -11.39 5.09 -18.85
C SER A 569 -10.33 6.04 -19.42
N GLU A 570 -10.83 7.09 -20.08
CA GLU A 570 -10.02 8.22 -20.49
C GLU A 570 -9.38 8.93 -19.31
N LYS A 571 -8.11 9.29 -19.46
CA LYS A 571 -7.35 10.01 -18.44
C LYS A 571 -6.60 11.17 -19.05
N LEU A 572 -6.70 12.32 -18.39
CA LEU A 572 -5.97 13.53 -18.73
C LEU A 572 -4.99 13.84 -17.61
N TRP A 573 -3.73 14.08 -17.97
CA TRP A 573 -2.70 14.54 -17.05
C TRP A 573 -2.16 15.89 -17.51
N HIS A 574 -1.84 16.74 -16.54
CA HIS A 574 -1.09 17.97 -16.72
C HIS A 574 0.37 17.69 -16.37
N ASN A 575 1.25 17.71 -17.37
CA ASN A 575 2.68 17.53 -17.19
C ASN A 575 3.32 18.87 -16.90
N ARG A 576 3.78 19.06 -15.66
CA ARG A 576 4.41 20.29 -15.20
C ARG A 576 5.90 20.20 -15.47
N ILE A 577 6.35 20.77 -16.56
CA ILE A 577 7.68 20.53 -17.13
C ILE A 577 8.78 21.05 -16.20
N GLU A 578 8.61 22.27 -15.68
CA GLU A 578 9.58 22.87 -14.75
C GLU A 578 9.69 22.11 -13.43
N ARG A 579 8.57 21.53 -12.96
CA ARG A 579 8.52 20.73 -11.73
C ARG A 579 8.93 19.27 -11.93
N GLY A 580 9.01 18.81 -13.18
CA GLY A 580 9.38 17.43 -13.51
C GLY A 580 8.34 16.39 -13.09
N ASP A 581 7.07 16.75 -12.98
CA ASP A 581 6.02 15.84 -12.56
C ASP A 581 4.75 15.91 -13.43
N ARG A 582 3.76 15.05 -13.10
CA ARG A 582 2.45 15.04 -13.74
C ARG A 582 1.34 14.99 -12.71
N VAL A 583 0.25 15.72 -12.97
CA VAL A 583 -0.93 15.79 -12.12
C VAL A 583 -2.14 15.29 -12.89
N PHE A 584 -2.94 14.41 -12.30
CA PHE A 584 -4.20 13.99 -12.89
C PHE A 584 -5.19 15.15 -12.93
N VAL A 585 -5.89 15.30 -14.05
CA VAL A 585 -6.94 16.30 -14.23
C VAL A 585 -8.29 15.60 -14.17
N PRO A 586 -9.11 15.87 -13.14
CA PRO A 586 -10.45 15.30 -13.06
C PRO A 586 -11.27 15.76 -14.26
N ARG A 587 -12.22 14.92 -14.65
CA ARG A 587 -13.08 15.22 -15.77
C ARG A 587 -13.93 16.46 -15.52
N GLY A 588 -13.99 17.34 -16.51
CA GLY A 588 -14.62 18.67 -16.37
C GLY A 588 -13.77 19.69 -15.60
N GLY A 589 -12.59 19.28 -15.11
CA GLY A 589 -11.70 20.12 -14.31
C GLY A 589 -11.22 21.39 -15.03
N LEU A 590 -10.91 22.42 -14.25
CA LEU A 590 -10.36 23.68 -14.74
C LEU A 590 -8.83 23.68 -14.63
N ILE A 591 -8.15 23.74 -15.77
CA ILE A 591 -6.70 23.90 -15.86
C ILE A 591 -6.40 25.40 -15.96
N ILE A 592 -5.71 25.94 -14.96
CA ILE A 592 -5.25 27.33 -14.97
C ILE A 592 -3.78 27.34 -15.41
N MET A 593 -3.48 28.07 -16.50
CA MET A 593 -2.13 28.21 -17.03
C MET A 593 -1.64 29.65 -16.82
N GLY A 594 -0.61 29.80 -15.98
CA GLY A 594 0.17 31.04 -15.82
C GLY A 594 1.46 31.02 -16.63
N HIS A 595 2.43 31.86 -16.26
CA HIS A 595 3.72 31.94 -16.93
C HIS A 595 4.64 30.75 -16.63
N GLU A 596 4.71 30.31 -15.37
CA GLU A 596 5.47 29.12 -14.95
C GLU A 596 5.07 27.90 -15.78
N ASN A 597 3.76 27.69 -15.98
CA ASN A 597 3.22 26.55 -16.72
C ASN A 597 3.14 26.75 -18.24
N ARG A 598 3.77 27.78 -18.83
CA ARG A 598 3.59 28.09 -20.27
C ARG A 598 4.17 27.03 -21.21
N HIS A 599 5.11 26.24 -20.69
CA HIS A 599 5.76 25.13 -21.39
C HIS A 599 5.12 23.79 -21.04
N ASP A 600 4.16 23.77 -20.11
CA ASP A 600 3.50 22.56 -19.69
C ASP A 600 2.71 21.95 -20.84
N THR A 601 2.66 20.62 -20.82
CA THR A 601 1.95 19.81 -21.81
C THR A 601 0.85 19.04 -21.13
N LEU A 602 -0.11 18.53 -21.90
CA LEU A 602 -1.10 17.60 -21.36
C LEU A 602 -0.92 16.24 -22.02
N THR A 603 -1.05 15.17 -21.25
CA THR A 603 -1.09 13.81 -21.79
C THR A 603 -2.52 13.32 -21.71
N LEU A 604 -3.06 12.82 -22.82
CA LEU A 604 -4.38 12.21 -22.88
C LEU A 604 -4.26 10.73 -23.26
N ARG A 605 -4.77 9.85 -22.40
CA ARG A 605 -5.01 8.44 -22.73
C ARG A 605 -6.47 8.25 -23.08
N SER A 606 -6.74 7.58 -24.20
CA SER A 606 -8.10 7.21 -24.62
C SER A 606 -8.11 5.79 -25.19
N PRO A 607 -9.04 4.92 -24.73
CA PRO A 607 -9.25 3.61 -25.36
C PRO A 607 -10.05 3.71 -26.67
N ASP A 608 -10.75 4.83 -26.91
CA ASP A 608 -11.60 5.02 -28.09
C ASP A 608 -10.77 5.38 -29.33
N ARG A 609 -10.50 4.38 -30.16
CA ARG A 609 -9.76 4.50 -31.42
C ARG A 609 -10.49 5.32 -32.50
N THR A 610 -11.77 5.62 -32.30
CA THR A 610 -12.63 6.30 -33.29
C THR A 610 -12.92 7.75 -32.96
N ALA A 611 -12.71 8.17 -31.71
CA ALA A 611 -12.95 9.54 -31.26
C ALA A 611 -12.06 10.55 -32.00
N ALA A 612 -12.61 11.75 -32.23
CA ALA A 612 -11.82 12.94 -32.55
C ALA A 612 -11.51 13.72 -31.27
N LEU A 613 -10.39 14.45 -31.25
CA LEU A 613 -9.97 15.29 -30.12
C LEU A 613 -10.18 16.76 -30.47
N LEU A 614 -10.90 17.48 -29.61
CA LEU A 614 -11.06 18.93 -29.66
C LEU A 614 -10.12 19.56 -28.61
N VAL A 615 -9.21 20.42 -29.05
CA VAL A 615 -8.34 21.22 -28.17
C VAL A 615 -8.50 22.69 -28.53
N LEU A 616 -9.18 23.45 -27.67
CA LEU A 616 -9.37 24.90 -27.81
C LEU A 616 -9.89 25.30 -29.20
N GLY A 617 -10.91 24.58 -29.69
CA GLY A 617 -11.51 24.76 -31.01
C GLY A 617 -10.82 24.03 -32.17
N ARG A 618 -9.65 23.42 -31.96
CA ARG A 618 -8.93 22.63 -32.99
C ARG A 618 -9.33 21.16 -32.92
N GLU A 619 -9.97 20.65 -33.97
CA GLU A 619 -10.32 19.23 -34.10
C GLU A 619 -9.17 18.44 -34.74
N THR A 620 -8.73 17.37 -34.08
CA THR A 620 -7.87 16.33 -34.63
C THR A 620 -8.69 15.06 -34.82
N ARG A 621 -8.83 14.58 -36.06
CA ARG A 621 -9.61 13.37 -36.37
C ARG A 621 -8.83 12.10 -36.03
N ARG A 622 -9.46 11.18 -35.29
CA ARG A 622 -8.97 9.84 -34.94
C ARG A 622 -7.49 9.79 -34.47
N PRO A 623 -7.06 10.62 -33.50
CA PRO A 623 -5.66 10.64 -33.07
C PRO A 623 -5.21 9.36 -32.36
N PHE A 624 -6.15 8.50 -31.94
CA PHE A 624 -5.92 7.26 -31.19
C PHE A 624 -6.01 5.98 -32.04
N HIS A 625 -6.02 6.08 -33.37
CA HIS A 625 -6.19 4.90 -34.22
C HIS A 625 -5.08 3.85 -34.06
N LEU A 626 -3.82 4.31 -33.92
CA LEU A 626 -2.60 3.48 -33.80
C LEU A 626 -1.91 3.60 -32.44
N ARG A 627 -2.48 4.37 -31.50
CA ARG A 627 -1.88 4.65 -30.19
C ARG A 627 -2.97 4.91 -29.16
N GLN A 628 -2.74 4.60 -27.90
CA GLN A 628 -3.70 4.86 -26.82
C GLN A 628 -3.44 6.20 -26.10
N THR A 629 -2.26 6.78 -26.28
CA THR A 629 -1.83 7.99 -25.59
C THR A 629 -1.39 9.05 -26.58
N LEU A 630 -1.73 10.30 -26.31
CA LEU A 630 -1.38 11.46 -27.10
C LEU A 630 -0.89 12.59 -26.18
N GLU A 631 0.22 13.22 -26.53
CA GLU A 631 0.62 14.48 -25.92
C GLU A 631 0.01 15.68 -26.67
N ILE A 632 -0.62 16.57 -25.94
CA ILE A 632 -1.08 17.88 -26.37
C ILE A 632 0.03 18.87 -26.00
N GLY A 633 0.87 19.20 -26.97
CA GLY A 633 2.01 20.07 -26.77
C GLY A 633 1.61 21.52 -26.44
N ALA A 634 2.49 22.23 -25.74
CA ALA A 634 2.27 23.61 -25.29
C ALA A 634 1.82 24.56 -26.41
N GLY A 635 2.29 24.37 -27.65
CA GLY A 635 1.87 25.17 -28.81
C GLY A 635 0.38 25.05 -29.15
N GLN A 636 -0.25 23.90 -28.90
CA GLN A 636 -1.68 23.70 -29.11
C GLN A 636 -2.52 24.34 -27.99
N LEU A 637 -1.94 24.49 -26.80
CA LEU A 637 -2.59 25.09 -25.63
C LEU A 637 -2.56 26.62 -25.63
N ARG A 638 -1.79 27.26 -26.52
CA ARG A 638 -1.49 28.72 -26.51
C ARG A 638 -2.66 29.61 -26.92
N SER A 639 -3.34 29.28 -28.01
CA SER A 639 -4.27 30.20 -28.66
C SER A 639 -5.60 29.50 -28.98
N PRO A 640 -6.68 29.81 -28.24
CA PRO A 640 -8.00 29.28 -28.55
C PRO A 640 -8.53 29.83 -29.87
N ILE A 641 -9.27 29.00 -30.61
CA ILE A 641 -10.05 29.41 -31.78
C ILE A 641 -11.45 29.81 -31.28
N ASP A 642 -11.93 30.99 -31.69
CA ASP A 642 -13.24 31.54 -31.34
C ASP A 642 -13.56 31.56 -29.84
N GLY A 643 -12.53 31.63 -28.99
CA GLY A 643 -12.66 31.65 -27.53
C GLY A 643 -13.01 30.31 -26.89
N ASP A 644 -12.93 29.19 -27.63
CA ASP A 644 -13.19 27.85 -27.08
C ASP A 644 -12.13 27.48 -26.04
N ASP A 645 -12.57 27.20 -24.82
CA ASP A 645 -11.74 26.85 -23.67
C ASP A 645 -11.65 25.33 -23.44
N ARG A 646 -12.34 24.53 -24.26
CA ARG A 646 -12.55 23.10 -23.98
C ARG A 646 -11.41 22.23 -24.50
N ILE A 647 -11.14 21.19 -23.73
CA ILE A 647 -10.45 19.97 -24.15
C ILE A 647 -11.49 18.86 -24.08
N ALA A 648 -11.84 18.26 -25.22
CA ALA A 648 -12.96 17.33 -25.29
C ALA A 648 -12.73 16.21 -26.31
N LEU A 649 -13.40 15.08 -26.13
CA LEU A 649 -13.51 14.04 -27.14
C LEU A 649 -14.84 14.15 -27.87
N ILE A 650 -14.82 14.05 -29.19
CA ILE A 650 -15.99 13.93 -30.04
C ILE A 650 -16.10 12.45 -30.42
N ARG A 651 -17.12 11.77 -29.88
CA ARG A 651 -17.34 10.34 -30.12
C ARG A 651 -17.75 10.08 -31.56
N GLY A 652 -17.63 8.83 -32.02
CA GLY A 652 -18.14 8.40 -33.32
C GLY A 652 -19.64 8.67 -33.53
N THR A 653 -20.40 8.83 -32.44
CA THR A 653 -21.82 9.21 -32.42
C THR A 653 -22.08 10.72 -32.56
N GLY A 654 -21.04 11.56 -32.55
CA GLY A 654 -21.14 13.03 -32.52
C GLY A 654 -21.30 13.63 -31.12
N ARG A 655 -21.40 12.81 -30.07
CA ARG A 655 -21.45 13.29 -28.68
C ARG A 655 -20.12 13.96 -28.29
N VAL A 656 -20.19 15.19 -27.77
CA VAL A 656 -19.03 15.92 -27.24
C VAL A 656 -18.89 15.66 -25.75
N GLU A 657 -17.71 15.26 -25.33
CA GLU A 657 -17.39 14.87 -23.97
C GLU A 657 -16.24 15.71 -23.44
N VAL A 658 -16.57 16.71 -22.61
CA VAL A 658 -15.58 17.65 -22.07
C VAL A 658 -14.73 16.94 -21.01
N LEU A 659 -13.42 16.92 -21.25
CA LEU A 659 -12.43 16.38 -20.34
C LEU A 659 -11.91 17.45 -19.38
N ALA A 660 -11.64 18.66 -19.88
CA ALA A 660 -11.21 19.79 -19.06
C ALA A 660 -11.52 21.11 -19.76
N ARG A 661 -11.46 22.20 -18.99
CA ARG A 661 -11.47 23.58 -19.51
C ARG A 661 -10.15 24.25 -19.18
N LEU A 662 -9.62 25.07 -20.08
CA LEU A 662 -8.35 25.76 -19.91
C LEU A 662 -8.57 27.26 -19.78
N ARG A 663 -8.08 27.85 -18.69
CA ARG A 663 -8.10 29.29 -18.46
C ARG A 663 -6.69 29.83 -18.34
N ARG A 664 -6.34 30.80 -19.18
CA ARG A 664 -5.05 31.50 -19.10
C ARG A 664 -5.15 32.69 -18.15
N ARG A 665 -4.11 32.91 -17.36
CA ARG A 665 -3.94 34.11 -16.55
C ARG A 665 -2.81 34.98 -17.09
N THR A 666 -2.87 36.25 -16.73
CA THR A 666 -1.85 37.25 -17.07
C THR A 666 -1.11 37.57 -15.78
N ASP A 667 -0.12 36.77 -15.47
CA ASP A 667 0.77 36.89 -14.31
C ASP A 667 2.17 37.39 -14.74
N PRO A 668 2.96 37.95 -13.81
CA PRO A 668 4.36 38.27 -14.07
C PRO A 668 5.18 37.02 -14.34
N THR A 669 6.20 37.16 -15.19
CA THR A 669 7.06 36.08 -15.65
C THR A 669 8.20 35.76 -14.69
N GLN A 670 8.55 36.72 -13.85
CA GLN A 670 9.49 36.59 -12.75
C GLN A 670 9.02 37.51 -11.64
N LEU A 671 9.17 37.07 -10.39
CA LEU A 671 8.89 37.89 -9.20
C LEU A 671 10.05 37.71 -8.21
N LEU A 672 10.71 38.81 -7.86
CA LEU A 672 11.82 38.81 -6.91
C LEU A 672 11.68 39.99 -5.95
N LEU A 673 11.78 39.72 -4.66
CA LEU A 673 11.83 40.74 -3.62
C LEU A 673 13.19 40.67 -2.91
N THR A 674 13.93 41.77 -2.94
CA THR A 674 15.18 41.92 -2.19
C THR A 674 15.02 43.00 -1.13
N GLU A 675 15.46 42.70 0.08
CA GLU A 675 15.38 43.61 1.22
C GLU A 675 16.79 43.94 1.70
N GLY A 676 17.14 45.23 1.64
CA GLY A 676 18.32 45.80 2.30
C GLY A 676 17.93 46.51 3.61
N LEU A 677 18.93 47.13 4.26
CA LEU A 677 18.74 47.82 5.55
C LEU A 677 17.77 49.02 5.44
N ASP A 678 17.83 49.78 4.35
CA ASP A 678 17.02 51.00 4.16
C ASP A 678 16.12 50.96 2.91
N GLN A 679 16.23 49.90 2.10
CA GLN A 679 15.51 49.78 0.83
C GLN A 679 14.86 48.41 0.67
N ILE A 680 13.71 48.39 0.01
CA ILE A 680 13.01 47.19 -0.45
C ILE A 680 12.86 47.30 -1.96
N CYS A 681 13.36 46.33 -2.71
CA CYS A 681 13.26 46.31 -4.17
C CYS A 681 12.39 45.14 -4.63
N LEU A 682 11.28 45.45 -5.28
CA LEU A 682 10.44 44.49 -5.96
C LEU A 682 10.75 44.55 -7.46
N SER A 683 11.20 43.43 -8.00
CA SER A 683 11.49 43.27 -9.42
C SER A 683 10.53 42.25 -10.01
N MET A 684 9.82 42.63 -11.07
CA MET A 684 8.92 41.74 -11.78
C MET A 684 9.03 41.90 -13.28
N ALA A 685 9.04 40.78 -14.00
CA ALA A 685 9.03 40.79 -15.46
C ALA A 685 7.57 40.65 -15.95
N LEU A 686 7.10 41.52 -16.85
CA LEU A 686 5.69 41.58 -17.24
C LEU A 686 5.40 40.76 -18.51
N SER A 687 4.27 40.05 -18.52
CA SER A 687 3.87 39.18 -19.64
C SER A 687 3.38 39.94 -20.88
N ALA A 688 3.03 41.22 -20.73
CA ALA A 688 2.55 42.12 -21.79
C ALA A 688 3.11 43.53 -21.57
N PRO A 689 3.11 44.39 -22.60
CA PRO A 689 3.45 45.81 -22.41
C PRO A 689 2.35 46.51 -21.59
N TYR A 690 2.78 47.37 -20.67
CA TYR A 690 1.93 48.24 -19.86
C TYR A 690 2.44 49.68 -19.95
N ASP A 691 1.55 50.65 -19.82
CA ASP A 691 1.88 52.08 -19.98
C ASP A 691 1.93 52.84 -18.65
N ALA A 692 1.43 52.26 -17.56
CA ALA A 692 1.53 52.83 -16.21
C ALA A 692 1.39 51.78 -15.10
N ILE A 693 1.86 52.14 -13.90
CA ILE A 693 1.62 51.44 -12.64
C ILE A 693 0.97 52.36 -11.60
N ARG A 694 0.11 51.78 -10.77
CA ARG A 694 -0.40 52.37 -9.55
C ARG A 694 0.08 51.56 -8.36
N ILE A 695 0.67 52.25 -7.39
CA ILE A 695 1.09 51.69 -6.11
C ILE A 695 0.08 52.18 -5.06
N LEU A 696 -0.52 51.24 -4.32
CA LEU A 696 -1.43 51.55 -3.22
C LEU A 696 -0.81 51.07 -1.92
N ILE A 697 -0.59 51.97 -0.97
CA ILE A 697 -0.12 51.66 0.37
C ILE A 697 -1.29 51.75 1.34
N GLU A 698 -1.72 50.60 1.85
CA GLU A 698 -2.79 50.48 2.83
C GLU A 698 -2.21 50.49 4.25
N GLU A 699 -2.56 51.53 5.00
CA GLU A 699 -2.19 51.68 6.41
C GLU A 699 -3.32 51.19 7.34
N PRO A 700 -2.99 50.61 8.50
CA PRO A 700 -3.99 50.33 9.54
C PRO A 700 -4.66 51.58 10.13
N SER A 701 -4.01 52.74 10.03
CA SER A 701 -4.37 54.00 10.71
C SER A 701 -5.39 54.88 9.99
N GLY A 702 -5.60 54.72 8.68
CA GLY A 702 -6.38 55.71 7.91
C GLY A 702 -6.33 55.53 6.40
N PRO A 703 -6.78 56.53 5.61
CA PRO A 703 -6.81 56.42 4.17
C PRO A 703 -5.37 56.25 3.66
N GLY A 704 -5.13 55.13 2.99
CA GLY A 704 -3.84 54.79 2.44
C GLY A 704 -3.35 55.79 1.38
N CYS A 705 -2.07 55.69 1.06
CA CYS A 705 -1.45 56.51 0.02
C CYS A 705 -1.57 55.83 -1.35
N VAL A 706 -1.83 56.61 -2.39
CA VAL A 706 -1.85 56.13 -3.78
C VAL A 706 -0.88 56.98 -4.58
N GLY A 707 -0.06 56.34 -5.40
CA GLY A 707 0.76 57.03 -6.40
C GLY A 707 0.75 56.29 -7.72
N GLU A 708 0.85 57.05 -8.82
CA GLU A 708 0.88 56.50 -10.17
C GLU A 708 2.14 56.95 -10.90
N THR A 709 2.75 56.03 -11.66
CA THR A 709 3.91 56.31 -12.49
C THR A 709 3.61 55.86 -13.92
N ALA A 710 3.69 56.80 -14.87
CA ALA A 710 3.58 56.50 -16.30
C ALA A 710 4.92 55.98 -16.84
N PHE A 711 4.85 54.94 -17.66
CA PHE A 711 5.97 54.43 -18.47
C PHE A 711 5.89 54.94 -19.92
N GLY A 712 4.67 55.21 -20.39
CA GLY A 712 4.37 55.66 -21.76
C GLY A 712 4.02 57.15 -21.86
N ARG A 713 3.39 57.52 -22.99
CA ARG A 713 2.99 58.91 -23.29
C ARG A 713 1.66 59.33 -22.67
N GLU A 714 0.83 58.36 -22.28
CA GLU A 714 -0.49 58.61 -21.70
C GLU A 714 -0.35 59.03 -20.23
N PRO A 715 -0.88 60.20 -19.83
CA PRO A 715 -0.71 60.72 -18.49
C PRO A 715 -1.41 59.86 -17.43
N VAL A 716 -0.90 59.95 -16.20
CA VAL A 716 -1.49 59.39 -14.98
C VAL A 716 -2.27 60.47 -14.23
N SER A 717 -3.25 60.05 -13.42
CA SER A 717 -4.18 60.96 -12.73
C SER A 717 -3.65 61.43 -11.37
N VAL A 718 -2.71 60.69 -10.79
CA VAL A 718 -2.13 60.93 -9.46
C VAL A 718 -0.61 61.02 -9.59
N PRO A 719 0.10 61.90 -8.87
CA PRO A 719 1.56 61.93 -8.89
C PRO A 719 2.19 60.65 -8.35
N ALA A 720 3.46 60.41 -8.69
CA ALA A 720 4.24 59.31 -8.14
C ALA A 720 4.38 59.44 -6.62
N LEU A 721 4.45 58.31 -5.92
CA LEU A 721 4.50 58.29 -4.47
C LEU A 721 5.89 58.69 -3.95
N PRO A 722 6.01 59.63 -2.98
CA PRO A 722 7.29 59.93 -2.33
C PRO A 722 7.94 58.68 -1.74
N GLY A 723 9.27 58.60 -1.79
CA GLY A 723 10.01 57.43 -1.30
C GLY A 723 9.96 56.20 -2.22
N THR A 724 9.36 56.31 -3.42
CA THR A 724 9.33 55.24 -4.41
C THR A 724 10.07 55.62 -5.69
N GLN A 725 10.88 54.69 -6.22
CA GLN A 725 11.51 54.79 -7.52
C GLN A 725 11.02 53.64 -8.38
N VAL A 726 10.45 53.95 -9.54
CA VAL A 726 9.94 52.94 -10.47
C VAL A 726 10.74 53.00 -11.77
N GLY A 727 11.34 51.88 -12.15
CA GLY A 727 11.99 51.68 -13.44
C GLY A 727 11.20 50.68 -14.28
N TYR A 728 11.01 50.98 -15.56
CA TYR A 728 10.44 50.03 -16.53
C TYR A 728 11.30 49.99 -17.77
N ASP A 729 11.79 48.81 -18.13
CA ASP A 729 12.49 48.56 -19.38
C ASP A 729 11.49 47.99 -20.40
N PRO A 730 11.16 48.72 -21.48
CA PRO A 730 10.19 48.27 -22.47
C PRO A 730 10.67 47.07 -23.30
N ASP A 731 11.99 46.88 -23.46
CA ASP A 731 12.56 45.81 -24.29
C ASP A 731 12.54 44.48 -23.53
N THR A 732 12.96 44.49 -22.26
CA THR A 732 12.95 43.31 -21.39
C THR A 732 11.62 43.12 -20.64
N ARG A 733 10.75 44.14 -20.64
CA ARG A 733 9.51 44.23 -19.85
C ARG A 733 9.75 44.10 -18.34
N GLN A 734 10.95 44.44 -17.91
CA GLN A 734 11.33 44.40 -16.51
C GLN A 734 10.81 45.66 -15.81
N LEU A 735 10.00 45.45 -14.77
CA LEU A 735 9.54 46.47 -13.85
C LEU A 735 10.29 46.33 -12.53
N SER A 736 10.98 47.38 -12.10
CA SER A 736 11.63 47.48 -10.80
C SER A 736 10.98 48.59 -9.97
N ILE A 737 10.71 48.30 -8.72
CA ILE A 737 10.10 49.23 -7.77
C ILE A 737 10.95 49.21 -6.50
N THR A 738 11.65 50.31 -6.26
CA THR A 738 12.44 50.50 -5.05
C THR A 738 11.69 51.41 -4.08
N PHE A 739 11.55 50.93 -2.85
CA PHE A 739 10.94 51.62 -1.72
C PHE A 739 12.03 52.02 -0.73
N VAL A 740 12.09 53.30 -0.38
CA VAL A 740 12.94 53.81 0.71
C VAL A 740 12.15 53.72 2.02
N ARG A 741 12.64 52.92 2.99
CA ARG A 741 11.87 52.58 4.19
C ARG A 741 11.52 53.80 5.05
N SER A 742 12.42 54.78 5.13
CA SER A 742 12.26 55.99 5.96
C SER A 742 11.21 56.98 5.45
N ASP A 743 10.91 56.94 4.15
CA ASP A 743 10.00 57.89 3.48
C ASP A 743 8.55 57.37 3.37
N LEU A 744 8.29 56.15 3.84
CA LEU A 744 7.02 55.46 3.66
C LEU A 744 6.30 55.24 4.99
N PRO A 745 4.96 55.22 4.99
CA PRO A 745 4.22 54.91 6.19
C PRO A 745 4.41 53.44 6.58
N THR A 746 4.59 53.19 7.87
CA THR A 746 4.77 51.86 8.45
C THR A 746 4.00 51.75 9.78
N PRO A 747 3.45 50.57 10.13
CA PRO A 747 3.35 49.36 9.32
C PRO A 747 2.29 49.50 8.22
N ALA A 748 2.53 48.96 7.02
CA ALA A 748 1.59 49.06 5.90
C ALA A 748 1.72 47.89 4.90
N ARG A 749 0.69 47.69 4.07
CA ARG A 749 0.71 46.74 2.94
C ARG A 749 0.75 47.53 1.64
N ALA A 750 1.77 47.32 0.82
CA ALA A 750 1.80 47.91 -0.53
C ALA A 750 1.31 46.88 -1.56
N THR A 751 0.42 47.30 -2.45
CA THR A 751 -0.17 46.51 -3.54
C THR A 751 -0.02 47.25 -4.86
N PHE A 752 -0.15 46.52 -5.97
CA PHE A 752 0.21 47.01 -7.29
C PHE A 752 -0.94 46.80 -8.28
N GLN A 753 -1.19 47.81 -9.11
CA GLN A 753 -2.12 47.72 -10.25
C GLN A 753 -1.43 48.22 -11.52
N LEU A 754 -1.68 47.59 -12.66
CA LEU A 754 -1.11 47.94 -13.95
C LEU A 754 -2.18 48.42 -14.93
N ARG A 755 -1.80 49.35 -15.82
CA ARG A 755 -2.65 49.89 -16.88
C ARG A 755 -2.09 49.54 -18.26
N ARG A 756 -2.98 49.13 -19.17
CA ARG A 756 -2.72 49.08 -20.61
C ARG A 756 -3.36 50.29 -21.26
N GLU A 757 -2.77 50.82 -22.33
CA GLU A 757 -3.19 52.07 -22.99
C GLU A 757 -4.73 52.27 -23.00
N ARG A 758 -5.20 53.27 -22.24
CA ARG A 758 -6.63 53.67 -22.12
C ARG A 758 -7.57 52.64 -21.49
N GLU A 759 -7.06 51.56 -20.91
CA GLU A 759 -7.80 50.67 -20.02
C GLU A 759 -7.78 51.16 -18.56
N ASP A 760 -8.62 50.57 -17.71
CA ASP A 760 -8.56 50.76 -16.26
C ASP A 760 -7.37 50.03 -15.63
N PHE A 761 -6.90 50.53 -14.48
CA PHE A 761 -5.90 49.85 -13.65
C PHE A 761 -6.45 48.52 -13.12
N LYS A 762 -5.66 47.46 -13.27
CA LYS A 762 -6.01 46.09 -12.82
C LYS A 762 -4.97 45.57 -11.84
N ASP A 763 -5.43 44.91 -10.78
CA ASP A 763 -4.57 44.26 -9.77
C ASP A 763 -3.55 43.33 -10.40
N VAL A 764 -2.30 43.42 -9.93
CA VAL A 764 -1.26 42.45 -10.29
C VAL A 764 -1.39 41.22 -9.39
N ARG A 765 -1.56 40.06 -10.00
CA ARG A 765 -1.75 38.77 -9.31
C ARG A 765 -0.80 37.72 -9.86
N ASP A 766 -0.43 36.75 -9.02
CA ASP A 766 0.34 35.58 -9.45
C ASP A 766 -0.53 34.59 -10.25
N ALA A 767 0.09 33.51 -10.74
CA ALA A 767 -0.59 32.43 -11.46
C ALA A 767 -1.77 31.83 -10.67
N ARG A 768 -1.71 31.87 -9.33
CA ARG A 768 -2.72 31.32 -8.41
C ARG A 768 -3.81 32.34 -8.06
N GLY A 769 -3.58 33.62 -8.33
CA GLY A 769 -4.51 34.73 -8.10
C GLY A 769 -4.30 35.43 -6.77
N ALA A 770 -3.23 35.09 -6.06
CA ALA A 770 -2.77 35.84 -4.92
C ALA A 770 -2.37 37.25 -5.38
N LEU A 771 -2.80 38.25 -4.62
CA LEU A 771 -2.44 39.63 -4.90
C LEU A 771 -0.94 39.79 -4.64
N ILE A 772 -0.21 40.38 -5.57
CA ILE A 772 1.20 40.72 -5.32
C ILE A 772 1.20 41.88 -4.33
N ALA A 773 1.73 41.61 -3.14
CA ALA A 773 1.76 42.56 -2.05
C ALA A 773 3.06 42.43 -1.26
N ILE A 774 3.58 43.55 -0.78
CA ILE A 774 4.76 43.59 0.08
C ILE A 774 4.40 44.23 1.42
N GLY A 775 5.06 43.78 2.48
CA GLY A 775 4.89 44.34 3.82
C GLY A 775 5.94 45.40 4.11
N LEU A 776 5.49 46.58 4.53
CA LEU A 776 6.33 47.65 5.03
C LEU A 776 6.37 47.55 6.56
N SER A 777 7.51 47.11 7.09
CA SER A 777 7.69 46.80 8.51
C SER A 777 7.71 48.07 9.37
N GLY A 778 6.96 48.07 10.47
CA GLY A 778 6.97 49.13 11.48
C GLY A 778 6.12 48.75 12.68
N LEU A 779 6.08 49.61 13.70
CA LEU A 779 5.18 49.45 14.85
C LEU A 779 4.03 50.45 14.75
N PRO A 780 2.79 50.04 15.09
CA PRO A 780 1.65 50.92 14.99
C PRO A 780 1.76 52.08 16.01
N GLN A 781 1.56 53.32 15.57
CA GLN A 781 1.74 54.53 16.40
C GLN A 781 0.75 54.60 17.59
N ARG A 782 -0.44 54.01 17.41
CA ARG A 782 -1.41 53.67 18.45
C ARG A 782 -1.86 52.24 18.18
N ALA A 783 -2.33 51.52 19.20
CA ALA A 783 -2.90 50.20 19.03
C ALA A 783 -4.19 50.07 19.84
N ASP A 784 -5.33 50.27 19.17
CA ASP A 784 -6.66 49.97 19.69
C ASP A 784 -7.29 48.76 18.98
N THR A 785 -8.49 48.35 19.41
CA THR A 785 -9.20 47.20 18.81
C THR A 785 -9.45 47.40 17.31
N ARG A 786 -9.66 48.63 16.83
CA ARG A 786 -9.87 48.91 15.41
C ARG A 786 -8.58 48.69 14.61
N GLN A 787 -7.46 49.24 15.07
CA GLN A 787 -6.16 49.06 14.43
C GLN A 787 -5.72 47.60 14.42
N LEU A 788 -5.98 46.87 15.51
CA LEU A 788 -5.73 45.42 15.55
C LEU A 788 -6.50 44.68 14.44
N ILE A 789 -7.78 45.00 14.24
CA ILE A 789 -8.62 44.41 13.18
C ILE A 789 -8.09 44.78 11.79
N GLU A 790 -7.67 46.03 11.58
CA GLU A 790 -7.11 46.46 10.29
C GLU A 790 -5.78 45.77 9.97
N VAL A 791 -4.85 45.64 10.95
CA VAL A 791 -3.62 44.86 10.74
C VAL A 791 -3.93 43.39 10.39
N ALA A 792 -4.90 42.78 11.08
CA ALA A 792 -5.35 41.43 10.76
C ALA A 792 -5.98 41.33 9.36
N ARG A 793 -6.66 42.38 8.89
CA ARG A 793 -7.21 42.48 7.54
C ARG A 793 -6.09 42.55 6.48
N LEU A 794 -5.01 43.29 6.74
CA LEU A 794 -3.86 43.33 5.83
C LEU A 794 -3.21 41.94 5.66
N LEU A 795 -3.17 41.14 6.73
CA LEU A 795 -2.66 39.76 6.77
C LEU A 795 -3.68 38.69 6.32
N SER A 796 -4.88 39.08 5.89
CA SER A 796 -5.97 38.14 5.62
C SER A 796 -5.91 37.46 4.25
N GLU A 797 -5.18 38.03 3.29
CA GLU A 797 -5.11 37.53 1.91
C GLU A 797 -3.94 36.54 1.71
N PRO A 798 -4.03 35.63 0.72
CA PRO A 798 -2.92 34.77 0.29
C PRO A 798 -1.77 35.59 -0.29
N GLU A 799 -0.55 35.09 -0.08
CA GLU A 799 0.69 35.65 -0.62
C GLU A 799 1.27 34.73 -1.72
N PRO A 800 1.90 35.30 -2.77
CA PRO A 800 2.69 34.54 -3.73
C PRO A 800 3.80 33.71 -3.07
N ASP A 801 4.01 32.46 -3.51
CA ASP A 801 5.03 31.56 -2.94
C ASP A 801 6.44 32.09 -3.23
N ASP A 802 6.64 32.74 -4.38
CA ASP A 802 7.89 33.38 -4.78
C ASP A 802 8.32 34.49 -3.80
N LEU A 803 7.37 35.08 -3.08
CA LEU A 803 7.65 36.07 -2.03
C LEU A 803 7.96 35.42 -0.68
N SER A 804 7.87 34.09 -0.55
CA SER A 804 8.35 33.32 0.62
C SER A 804 7.82 33.82 1.98
N GLY A 805 6.59 34.33 2.04
CA GLY A 805 5.96 34.77 3.29
C GLY A 805 6.49 36.11 3.82
N LYS A 806 7.14 36.94 2.99
CA LYS A 806 7.77 38.21 3.38
C LYS A 806 6.76 39.25 3.83
N LEU A 807 5.58 39.34 3.21
CA LEU A 807 4.50 40.20 3.71
C LEU A 807 4.14 39.84 5.15
N ARG A 808 3.94 38.55 5.41
CA ARG A 808 3.64 38.05 6.76
C ARG A 808 4.77 38.36 7.73
N ALA A 809 6.02 38.07 7.36
CA ALA A 809 7.20 38.33 8.21
C ALA A 809 7.31 39.82 8.60
N SER A 810 7.04 40.74 7.67
CA SER A 810 7.12 42.19 7.91
C SER A 810 6.01 42.72 8.83
N LEU A 811 4.79 42.20 8.74
CA LEU A 811 3.62 42.71 9.48
C LEU A 811 3.30 41.94 10.77
N THR A 812 3.83 40.73 10.96
CA THR A 812 3.60 39.92 12.17
C THR A 812 4.07 40.61 13.47
N PRO A 813 5.23 41.30 13.51
CA PRO A 813 5.64 42.06 14.70
C PRO A 813 4.63 43.15 15.09
N ALA A 814 4.13 43.92 14.11
CA ALA A 814 3.11 44.94 14.33
C ALA A 814 1.79 44.34 14.86
N TYR A 815 1.39 43.21 14.28
CA TYR A 815 0.19 42.48 14.69
C TYR A 815 0.27 41.99 16.14
N ARG A 816 1.42 41.40 16.53
CA ARG A 816 1.67 40.96 17.91
C ARG A 816 1.70 42.10 18.90
N GLU A 817 2.37 43.19 18.55
CA GLU A 817 2.41 44.37 19.41
C GLU A 817 1.00 44.94 19.60
N ALA A 818 0.21 45.05 18.53
CA ALA A 818 -1.19 45.49 18.62
C ALA A 818 -2.03 44.59 19.54
N ILE A 819 -1.87 43.26 19.44
CA ILE A 819 -2.53 42.30 20.35
C ILE A 819 -2.09 42.55 21.79
N ARG A 820 -0.78 42.69 22.04
CA ARG A 820 -0.22 42.91 23.38
C ARG A 820 -0.77 44.19 24.01
N THR A 821 -0.82 45.28 23.25
CA THR A 821 -1.37 46.57 23.71
C THR A 821 -2.88 46.49 23.99
N VAL A 822 -3.66 45.87 23.10
CA VAL A 822 -5.13 45.77 23.25
C VAL A 822 -5.54 44.82 24.37
N SER A 823 -4.83 43.69 24.50
CA SER A 823 -5.07 42.68 25.53
C SER A 823 -4.61 43.15 26.92
N GLY A 824 -3.52 43.92 26.99
CA GLY A 824 -2.94 44.38 28.26
C GLY A 824 -2.32 43.24 29.07
N THR A 825 -2.34 43.35 30.40
CA THR A 825 -1.76 42.36 31.34
C THR A 825 -2.68 41.17 31.64
N SER A 826 -3.93 41.17 31.16
CA SER A 826 -4.91 40.10 31.41
C SER A 826 -5.66 39.74 30.12
N PRO A 827 -5.80 38.43 29.77
CA PRO A 827 -6.45 37.99 28.55
C PRO A 827 -7.97 38.22 28.58
N PHE A 828 -8.41 39.45 28.28
CA PHE A 828 -9.83 39.78 28.20
C PHE A 828 -10.38 39.55 26.79
N LEU A 829 -11.09 38.44 26.61
CA LEU A 829 -11.62 37.97 25.31
C LEU A 829 -12.40 39.03 24.52
N GLY A 830 -13.18 39.87 25.21
CA GLY A 830 -14.03 40.89 24.56
C GLY A 830 -13.25 41.87 23.68
N ARG A 831 -11.98 42.15 24.00
CA ARG A 831 -11.16 43.15 23.27
C ARG A 831 -10.53 42.62 21.99
N VAL A 832 -10.33 41.30 21.90
CA VAL A 832 -9.70 40.63 20.75
C VAL A 832 -10.68 39.79 19.95
N ARG A 833 -11.91 39.58 20.44
CA ARG A 833 -12.97 38.81 19.76
C ARG A 833 -13.26 39.31 18.34
N GLY A 834 -13.01 40.59 18.05
CA GLY A 834 -13.13 41.18 16.71
C GLY A 834 -12.24 40.50 15.65
N LEU A 835 -11.13 39.87 16.05
CA LEU A 835 -10.25 39.12 15.15
C LEU A 835 -10.97 37.96 14.45
N LEU A 836 -11.88 37.28 15.15
CA LEU A 836 -12.72 36.21 14.57
C LEU A 836 -13.68 36.74 13.50
N SER A 837 -13.92 38.07 13.47
CA SER A 837 -14.80 38.72 12.51
C SER A 837 -14.06 39.32 11.33
N VAL A 838 -12.73 39.19 11.24
CA VAL A 838 -11.99 39.62 10.04
C VAL A 838 -12.39 38.72 8.87
N ALA A 839 -12.74 39.33 7.74
CA ALA A 839 -13.18 38.63 6.53
C ALA A 839 -12.39 39.14 5.32
N ARG A 840 -12.24 38.26 4.34
CA ARG A 840 -11.71 38.62 3.02
C ARG A 840 -12.81 39.20 2.16
N SER A 841 -12.40 40.01 1.18
CA SER A 841 -13.31 40.66 0.22
C SER A 841 -14.13 39.66 -0.61
N ASN A 842 -13.58 38.48 -0.86
CA ASN A 842 -14.20 37.40 -1.65
C ASN A 842 -14.96 36.36 -0.81
N GLY A 843 -15.07 36.56 0.52
CA GLY A 843 -15.73 35.61 1.42
C GLY A 843 -14.94 34.33 1.73
N ALA A 844 -13.73 34.16 1.19
CA ALA A 844 -12.88 33.00 1.50
C ALA A 844 -12.28 33.08 2.91
N PRO A 845 -11.79 31.96 3.47
CA PRO A 845 -11.18 31.95 4.81
C PRO A 845 -9.99 32.92 4.91
N PRO A 846 -9.96 33.81 5.92
CA PRO A 846 -8.81 34.71 6.17
C PRO A 846 -7.54 33.93 6.51
N ARG A 847 -6.36 34.52 6.26
CA ARG A 847 -5.06 33.89 6.57
C ARG A 847 -4.31 34.43 7.80
N HIS A 848 -4.80 35.49 8.44
CA HIS A 848 -4.14 36.01 9.65
C HIS A 848 -4.07 34.94 10.75
N ASP A 849 -2.94 34.88 11.43
CA ASP A 849 -2.68 33.90 12.49
C ASP A 849 -3.49 34.23 13.75
N LEU A 850 -4.12 33.21 14.32
CA LEU A 850 -4.85 33.28 15.59
C LEU A 850 -4.20 32.39 16.65
N VAL A 851 -3.63 31.26 16.24
CA VAL A 851 -3.14 30.22 17.15
C VAL A 851 -1.85 30.64 17.87
N ALA A 852 -0.85 31.20 17.18
CA ALA A 852 0.32 31.72 17.89
C ALA A 852 0.15 33.17 18.38
N ALA A 853 -0.80 33.90 17.80
CA ALA A 853 -1.06 35.29 18.17
C ALA A 853 -1.88 35.43 19.47
N VAL A 854 -2.92 34.61 19.63
CA VAL A 854 -3.82 34.58 20.79
C VAL A 854 -4.28 33.14 21.11
N PRO A 855 -3.37 32.22 21.49
CA PRO A 855 -3.74 30.82 21.74
C PRO A 855 -4.84 30.65 22.79
N TRP A 856 -4.80 31.48 23.83
CA TRP A 856 -5.78 31.54 24.91
C TRP A 856 -7.19 31.94 24.47
N LEU A 857 -7.36 32.52 23.26
CA LEU A 857 -8.69 32.80 22.69
C LEU A 857 -9.53 31.53 22.60
N PHE A 858 -8.90 30.40 22.25
CA PHE A 858 -9.57 29.12 22.10
C PHE A 858 -9.76 28.36 23.42
N GLU A 859 -9.12 28.79 24.49
CA GLU A 859 -9.30 28.27 25.87
C GLU A 859 -10.57 28.81 26.53
N ALA A 860 -11.15 29.87 25.96
CA ALA A 860 -12.40 30.48 26.43
C ALA A 860 -13.55 29.48 26.60
N GLY A 861 -14.44 29.77 27.54
CA GLY A 861 -15.70 29.03 27.69
C GLY A 861 -16.57 29.12 26.43
N LEU A 862 -17.34 28.06 26.15
CA LEU A 862 -18.06 27.89 24.88
C LEU A 862 -19.01 29.07 24.55
N HIS A 863 -19.63 29.70 25.55
CA HIS A 863 -20.51 30.86 25.34
C HIS A 863 -19.79 32.12 24.83
N ALA A 864 -18.46 32.21 24.95
CA ALA A 864 -17.69 33.36 24.47
C ALA A 864 -17.78 33.54 22.94
N PHE A 865 -18.10 32.47 22.22
CA PHE A 865 -18.21 32.43 20.76
C PHE A 865 -19.63 32.71 20.24
N THR A 866 -20.62 32.92 21.11
CA THR A 866 -22.01 33.23 20.70
C THR A 866 -22.08 34.58 20.00
N GLY A 867 -22.81 34.71 18.88
CA GLY A 867 -22.98 35.98 18.16
C GLY A 867 -21.78 36.40 17.30
N ILE A 868 -21.00 35.44 16.80
CA ILE A 868 -20.05 35.68 15.69
C ILE A 868 -20.88 35.81 14.37
N SER A 869 -20.32 36.33 13.29
CA SER A 869 -21.03 36.34 11.99
C SER A 869 -20.97 34.96 11.33
N VAL A 870 -22.14 34.42 10.96
CA VAL A 870 -22.29 33.11 10.27
C VAL A 870 -21.69 33.13 8.86
N GLU A 871 -21.73 34.28 8.18
CA GLU A 871 -21.29 34.49 6.81
C GLU A 871 -19.76 34.34 6.62
N LYS A 872 -19.00 34.25 7.71
CA LYS A 872 -17.52 34.26 7.71
C LYS A 872 -16.87 32.87 7.89
N GLY A 873 -17.66 31.81 7.77
CA GLY A 873 -17.16 30.42 7.86
C GLY A 873 -16.81 29.95 9.27
N LEU A 874 -17.06 30.75 10.32
CA LEU A 874 -16.88 30.37 11.73
C LEU A 874 -18.20 30.02 12.44
N ALA A 875 -19.29 29.85 11.69
CA ALA A 875 -20.59 29.47 12.23
C ALA A 875 -20.54 28.26 13.18
N PRO A 876 -19.74 27.20 12.92
CA PRO A 876 -19.66 26.06 13.83
C PRO A 876 -19.22 26.42 15.26
N LEU A 877 -18.39 27.46 15.45
CA LEU A 877 -17.96 27.90 16.79
C LEU A 877 -19.12 28.42 17.65
N GLN A 878 -20.14 29.03 17.03
CA GLN A 878 -21.28 29.60 17.75
C GLN A 878 -22.16 28.50 18.35
N THR A 879 -22.31 27.41 17.61
CA THR A 879 -23.15 26.27 18.00
C THR A 879 -22.54 25.44 19.13
N MET A 880 -21.27 25.64 19.49
CA MET A 880 -20.58 24.82 20.50
C MET A 880 -21.29 24.84 21.86
N ALA A 881 -21.79 26.01 22.27
CA ALA A 881 -22.47 26.17 23.56
C ALA A 881 -23.86 25.51 23.60
N GLU A 882 -24.46 25.25 22.43
CA GLU A 882 -25.76 24.61 22.28
C GLU A 882 -25.65 23.07 22.26
N ARG A 883 -24.42 22.53 22.17
CA ARG A 883 -24.18 21.08 22.14
C ARG A 883 -24.36 20.48 23.54
N PRO A 884 -25.30 19.53 23.73
CA PRO A 884 -25.55 18.92 25.04
C PRO A 884 -24.37 18.06 25.48
N ALA A 885 -24.08 18.03 26.78
CA ALA A 885 -23.01 17.19 27.34
C ALA A 885 -23.30 15.69 27.10
N PRO A 886 -22.32 14.89 26.65
CA PRO A 886 -22.45 13.44 26.62
C PRO A 886 -22.62 12.89 28.04
N ASN A 887 -23.44 11.86 28.23
CA ASN A 887 -23.60 11.18 29.52
C ASN A 887 -23.29 9.67 29.35
N PRO A 888 -22.24 9.12 29.99
CA PRO A 888 -21.24 9.83 30.80
C PRO A 888 -20.36 10.74 29.93
N ALA A 889 -19.73 11.76 30.51
CA ALA A 889 -18.73 12.54 29.80
C ALA A 889 -17.47 11.69 29.50
N PRO A 890 -16.76 11.93 28.39
CA PRO A 890 -15.53 11.20 28.12
C PRO A 890 -14.42 11.65 29.10
N SER A 891 -13.52 10.74 29.47
CA SER A 891 -12.41 11.06 30.38
C SER A 891 -11.23 11.67 29.63
N LEU A 892 -10.66 12.75 30.17
CA LEU A 892 -9.38 13.33 29.71
C LEU A 892 -8.14 12.68 30.36
N LYS A 893 -8.33 11.84 31.39
CA LYS A 893 -7.26 11.27 32.23
C LYS A 893 -6.79 9.88 31.78
N GLY A 894 -7.45 9.26 30.81
CA GLY A 894 -7.07 7.95 30.28
C GLY A 894 -5.90 8.00 29.29
N ASP A 895 -5.28 6.86 29.01
CA ASP A 895 -4.13 6.75 28.10
C ASP A 895 -4.47 7.05 26.63
N ALA A 896 -5.73 6.79 26.21
CA ALA A 896 -6.20 6.95 24.83
C ALA A 896 -7.62 7.56 24.76
N PRO A 897 -7.82 8.82 25.18
CA PRO A 897 -9.16 9.40 25.35
C PRO A 897 -9.90 9.61 24.01
N LEU A 898 -9.17 9.85 22.92
CA LEU A 898 -9.74 9.97 21.58
C LEU A 898 -10.27 8.62 21.09
N GLU A 899 -9.48 7.55 21.21
CA GLU A 899 -9.86 6.19 20.83
C GLU A 899 -11.13 5.71 21.53
N VAL A 900 -11.21 5.91 22.85
CA VAL A 900 -12.38 5.55 23.66
C VAL A 900 -13.62 6.29 23.17
N TRP A 901 -13.49 7.59 22.88
CA TRP A 901 -14.60 8.37 22.38
C TRP A 901 -15.06 7.93 20.98
N LEU A 902 -14.14 7.74 20.03
CA LEU A 902 -14.47 7.32 18.67
C LEU A 902 -15.12 5.93 18.64
N SER A 903 -14.69 5.02 19.52
CA SER A 903 -15.32 3.70 19.69
C SER A 903 -16.78 3.83 20.13
N ARG A 904 -17.07 4.76 21.04
CA ARG A 904 -18.44 5.04 21.50
C ARG A 904 -19.30 5.72 20.43
N VAL A 905 -18.74 6.65 19.67
CA VAL A 905 -19.45 7.27 18.53
C VAL A 905 -19.81 6.21 17.49
N SER A 906 -18.94 5.23 17.28
CA SER A 906 -19.17 4.12 16.35
C SER A 906 -20.26 3.15 16.82
N SER A 907 -20.39 2.92 18.13
CA SER A 907 -21.47 2.08 18.68
C SER A 907 -22.82 2.81 18.77
N GLY A 908 -22.82 4.14 18.73
CA GLY A 908 -24.02 4.98 18.85
C GLY A 908 -24.61 5.02 20.26
N ASP A 909 -23.92 4.44 21.25
CA ASP A 909 -24.46 4.27 22.60
C ASP A 909 -24.33 5.54 23.45
N GLN A 910 -25.48 6.05 23.91
CA GLN A 910 -25.58 7.24 24.77
C GLN A 910 -24.86 8.49 24.20
N VAL A 911 -24.74 8.62 22.88
CA VAL A 911 -24.11 9.79 22.23
C VAL A 911 -25.18 10.79 21.79
N PRO A 912 -25.12 12.07 22.20
CA PRO A 912 -26.08 13.07 21.74
C PRO A 912 -26.00 13.30 20.23
N ARG A 913 -27.11 13.71 19.60
CA ARG A 913 -27.19 13.95 18.14
C ARG A 913 -26.05 14.82 17.59
N ALA A 914 -25.67 15.87 18.31
CA ALA A 914 -24.61 16.80 17.94
C ALA A 914 -23.19 16.17 17.89
N PHE A 915 -23.06 14.94 18.39
CA PHE A 915 -21.82 14.18 18.46
C PHE A 915 -21.90 12.81 17.77
N LEU A 916 -22.93 12.58 16.94
CA LEU A 916 -23.03 11.33 16.18
C LEU A 916 -22.02 11.25 15.05
N ALA A 917 -21.81 10.04 14.53
CA ALA A 917 -20.91 9.75 13.41
C ALA A 917 -21.16 10.67 12.19
N ASP A 918 -22.43 10.96 11.89
CA ASP A 918 -22.83 11.81 10.76
C ASP A 918 -22.27 13.24 10.84
N GLU A 919 -22.11 13.78 12.05
CA GLU A 919 -21.55 15.12 12.26
C GLU A 919 -20.04 15.14 11.99
N LEU A 920 -19.30 14.09 12.39
CA LEU A 920 -17.89 13.93 12.04
C LEU A 920 -17.71 13.72 10.53
N GLN A 921 -18.54 12.88 9.91
CA GLN A 921 -18.52 12.66 8.46
C GLN A 921 -18.83 13.94 7.68
N ARG A 922 -19.77 14.77 8.17
CA ARG A 922 -20.01 16.10 7.62
C ARG A 922 -18.77 16.99 7.75
N GLY A 923 -18.11 16.98 8.91
CA GLY A 923 -16.86 17.70 9.13
C GLY A 923 -15.76 17.33 8.13
N PHE A 924 -15.56 16.03 7.88
CA PHE A 924 -14.61 15.55 6.88
C PHE A 924 -14.96 15.96 5.45
N ARG A 925 -16.24 15.88 5.07
CA ARG A 925 -16.70 16.36 3.74
C ARG A 925 -16.38 17.84 3.54
N VAL A 926 -16.63 18.68 4.54
CA VAL A 926 -16.34 20.12 4.45
C VAL A 926 -14.83 20.37 4.43
N LEU A 927 -14.05 19.65 5.26
CA LEU A 927 -12.59 19.72 5.24
C LEU A 927 -12.05 19.43 3.84
N ARG A 928 -12.44 18.29 3.24
CA ARG A 928 -11.99 17.91 1.88
C ARG A 928 -12.39 18.93 0.83
N TRP A 929 -13.64 19.40 0.89
CA TRP A 929 -14.09 20.47 -0.02
C TRP A 929 -13.22 21.72 0.10
N ARG A 930 -12.90 22.19 1.32
CA ARG A 930 -12.01 23.37 1.50
C ARG A 930 -10.59 23.10 1.02
N LEU A 931 -10.06 21.92 1.30
CA LEU A 931 -8.73 21.50 0.83
C LEU A 931 -8.67 21.31 -0.68
N LYS A 932 -9.79 21.30 -1.40
CA LYS A 932 -9.87 21.13 -2.86
C LYS A 932 -10.24 22.44 -3.58
N GLU A 933 -11.36 23.03 -3.19
CA GLU A 933 -12.06 24.09 -3.93
C GLU A 933 -11.66 25.51 -3.49
N THR A 934 -10.86 25.63 -2.43
CA THR A 934 -10.43 26.93 -1.90
C THR A 934 -8.91 27.07 -1.94
N ASP A 935 -8.41 28.27 -1.65
CA ASP A 935 -6.98 28.52 -1.53
C ASP A 935 -6.33 27.80 -0.33
N LEU A 936 -7.12 27.20 0.58
CA LEU A 936 -6.61 26.28 1.61
C LEU A 936 -6.07 24.97 1.05
N HIS A 937 -6.23 24.71 -0.25
CA HIS A 937 -5.54 23.65 -0.96
C HIS A 937 -4.00 23.74 -0.84
N ASP A 938 -3.45 24.92 -0.52
CA ASP A 938 -2.04 25.10 -0.16
C ASP A 938 -1.57 24.21 1.02
N LEU A 939 -2.50 23.76 1.88
CA LEU A 939 -2.21 22.86 3.00
C LEU A 939 -1.82 21.44 2.54
N VAL A 940 -2.28 21.01 1.37
CA VAL A 940 -2.02 19.66 0.83
C VAL A 940 -1.06 19.67 -0.36
N ARG A 941 -0.83 20.83 -0.98
CA ARG A 941 0.09 21.01 -2.10
C ARG A 941 1.57 20.86 -1.72
N GLU A 942 2.41 20.85 -2.75
CA GLU A 942 3.85 21.04 -2.60
C GLU A 942 4.16 22.54 -2.57
N GLY A 943 4.88 22.98 -1.54
CA GLY A 943 5.16 24.37 -1.23
C GLY A 943 5.48 24.53 0.26
N PRO A 944 5.92 25.71 0.72
CA PRO A 944 6.34 25.92 2.12
C PRO A 944 5.24 25.55 3.13
N ILE A 945 3.99 25.93 2.86
CA ILE A 945 2.84 25.65 3.73
C ILE A 945 2.58 24.14 3.80
N GLY A 946 2.41 23.47 2.66
CA GLY A 946 2.13 22.03 2.62
C GLY A 946 3.27 21.17 3.17
N THR A 947 4.53 21.58 2.97
CA THR A 947 5.69 20.91 3.59
C THR A 947 5.66 21.01 5.10
N ASN A 948 5.39 22.20 5.64
CA ASN A 948 5.29 22.37 7.08
C ASN A 948 4.06 21.64 7.66
N VAL A 949 2.93 21.59 6.94
CA VAL A 949 1.77 20.74 7.29
C VAL A 949 2.16 19.27 7.40
N ARG A 950 2.88 18.73 6.41
CA ARG A 950 3.39 17.35 6.45
C ARG A 950 4.32 17.14 7.64
N LEU A 951 5.22 18.09 7.95
CA LEU A 951 6.08 17.99 9.14
C LEU A 951 5.24 17.91 10.43
N VAL A 952 4.27 18.80 10.61
CA VAL A 952 3.39 18.82 11.80
C VAL A 952 2.53 17.56 11.92
N SER A 953 2.05 17.02 10.79
CA SER A 953 1.13 15.87 10.73
C SER A 953 1.80 14.50 10.53
N SER A 954 3.12 14.45 10.29
CA SER A 954 3.89 13.22 10.00
C SER A 954 4.05 12.29 11.21
N ALA A 955 3.94 12.82 12.43
CA ALA A 955 4.13 12.06 13.65
C ALA A 955 3.23 10.81 13.72
N HIS A 956 3.69 9.77 14.43
CA HIS A 956 2.88 8.61 14.71
C HIS A 956 1.58 9.00 15.45
N ILE A 957 0.47 8.44 15.00
CA ILE A 957 -0.87 8.63 15.56
C ILE A 957 -1.45 7.22 15.74
N ALA A 958 -1.71 6.82 16.98
CA ALA A 958 -2.23 5.49 17.27
C ALA A 958 -3.67 5.34 16.75
N GLU A 959 -4.44 6.42 16.88
CA GLU A 959 -5.89 6.51 16.64
C GLU A 959 -6.26 6.82 15.18
N LEU A 960 -5.28 6.80 14.26
CA LEU A 960 -5.47 7.29 12.89
C LEU A 960 -6.52 6.49 12.12
N GLU A 961 -6.58 5.16 12.30
CA GLU A 961 -7.57 4.33 11.60
C GLU A 961 -9.00 4.58 12.13
N GLN A 962 -9.13 4.80 13.44
CA GLN A 962 -10.43 5.06 14.06
C GLN A 962 -11.02 6.39 13.59
N ILE A 963 -10.22 7.47 13.56
CA ILE A 963 -10.70 8.77 13.09
C ILE A 963 -10.93 8.75 11.57
N ARG A 964 -10.11 8.01 10.82
CA ARG A 964 -10.26 7.83 9.37
C ARG A 964 -11.54 7.09 9.01
N SER A 965 -12.07 6.23 9.88
CA SER A 965 -13.36 5.56 9.64
C SER A 965 -14.54 6.53 9.40
N PHE A 966 -14.42 7.80 9.81
CA PHE A 966 -15.40 8.86 9.56
C PHE A 966 -15.11 9.69 8.30
N ASP A 967 -13.96 9.49 7.65
CA ASP A 967 -13.55 10.17 6.42
C ASP A 967 -14.05 9.42 5.17
N VAL A 968 -15.36 9.47 4.94
CA VAL A 968 -16.00 8.77 3.81
C VAL A 968 -15.45 9.29 2.48
N GLY A 969 -14.99 8.37 1.61
CA GLY A 969 -14.30 8.74 0.37
C GLY A 969 -12.82 9.09 0.57
N GLY A 970 -12.28 8.84 1.78
CA GLY A 970 -10.96 9.30 2.15
C GLY A 970 -9.81 8.53 1.55
N GLY A 971 -9.98 7.21 1.34
CA GLY A 971 -9.06 6.29 0.66
C GLY A 971 -7.58 6.55 0.89
N GLY A 972 -6.73 6.20 -0.08
CA GLY A 972 -5.26 6.18 0.03
C GLY A 972 -4.54 7.49 0.40
N ASP A 973 -5.25 8.57 0.74
CA ASP A 973 -4.68 9.78 1.33
C ASP A 973 -5.12 9.96 2.80
N PRO A 974 -4.25 9.60 3.78
CA PRO A 974 -4.55 9.81 5.18
C PRO A 974 -4.34 11.26 5.65
N LEU A 975 -3.90 12.20 4.79
CA LEU A 975 -3.54 13.55 5.21
C LEU A 975 -4.72 14.33 5.82
N PRO A 976 -5.95 14.33 5.27
CA PRO A 976 -7.10 14.96 5.91
C PRO A 976 -7.42 14.39 7.29
N ALA A 977 -7.32 13.06 7.46
CA ALA A 977 -7.45 12.41 8.76
C ALA A 977 -6.34 12.85 9.74
N ARG A 978 -5.09 12.98 9.27
CA ARG A 978 -3.99 13.50 10.10
C ARG A 978 -4.20 14.96 10.49
N ILE A 979 -4.72 15.81 9.59
CA ILE A 979 -5.10 17.19 9.90
C ILE A 979 -6.17 17.21 10.98
N ALA A 980 -7.22 16.38 10.85
CA ALA A 980 -8.29 16.25 11.84
C ALA A 980 -7.76 15.86 13.23
N VAL A 981 -6.78 14.96 13.31
CA VAL A 981 -6.12 14.59 14.57
C VAL A 981 -5.35 15.76 15.17
N GLN A 982 -4.62 16.54 14.37
CA GLN A 982 -3.91 17.71 14.89
C GLN A 982 -4.87 18.79 15.41
N ILE A 983 -5.99 18.99 14.69
CA ILE A 983 -7.10 19.86 15.13
C ILE A 983 -7.68 19.37 16.46
N GLU A 984 -7.94 18.07 16.59
CA GLU A 984 -8.44 17.46 17.83
C GLU A 984 -7.47 17.67 19.00
N ARG A 985 -6.18 17.38 18.79
CA ARG A 985 -5.16 17.52 19.83
C ARG A 985 -5.05 18.95 20.33
N PHE A 986 -5.12 19.91 19.41
CA PHE A 986 -5.14 21.33 19.76
C PHE A 986 -6.45 21.70 20.50
N ALA A 987 -7.61 21.24 20.06
CA ALA A 987 -8.89 21.47 20.73
C ALA A 987 -8.91 20.91 22.17
N ARG A 988 -8.30 19.74 22.37
CA ARG A 988 -8.12 19.12 23.69
C ARG A 988 -7.17 19.90 24.58
N ALA A 989 -6.04 20.37 24.03
CA ALA A 989 -5.11 21.23 24.74
C ALA A 989 -5.79 22.56 25.15
N CYS A 990 -6.65 23.11 24.30
CA CYS A 990 -7.43 24.31 24.60
C CYS A 990 -8.42 24.08 25.75
N ALA A 991 -9.11 22.93 25.79
CA ALA A 991 -9.95 22.58 26.93
C ALA A 991 -9.14 22.52 28.22
N GLN A 992 -7.94 21.92 28.20
CA GLN A 992 -7.06 21.84 29.38
C GLN A 992 -6.29 23.13 29.71
N ARG A 993 -6.56 24.25 29.01
CA ARG A 993 -5.82 25.52 29.15
C ARG A 993 -4.30 25.38 28.95
N ARG A 994 -3.91 24.58 27.95
CA ARG A 994 -2.52 24.24 27.59
C ARG A 994 -2.22 24.55 26.11
N ALA A 995 -2.93 25.51 25.50
CA ALA A 995 -2.78 25.81 24.08
C ALA A 995 -1.35 26.27 23.74
N GLN A 996 -0.75 27.13 24.58
CA GLN A 996 0.63 27.58 24.38
C GLN A 996 1.63 26.42 24.50
N THR A 997 1.50 25.59 25.55
CA THR A 997 2.37 24.43 25.75
C THR A 997 2.32 23.46 24.57
N PHE A 998 1.14 23.27 23.97
CA PHE A 998 0.99 22.45 22.77
C PHE A 998 1.78 23.00 21.57
N ILE A 999 1.73 24.32 21.35
CA ILE A 999 2.47 24.99 20.28
C ILE A 999 3.97 24.85 20.51
N ASP A 1000 4.45 25.13 21.72
CA ASP A 1000 5.88 25.05 22.08
C ASP A 1000 6.42 23.62 21.91
N HIS A 1001 5.65 22.61 22.32
CA HIS A 1001 6.01 21.20 22.13
C HIS A 1001 6.06 20.81 20.65
N THR A 1002 5.15 21.35 19.84
CA THR A 1002 5.14 21.10 18.40
C THR A 1002 6.33 21.78 17.71
N ALA A 1003 6.70 22.99 18.15
CA ALA A 1003 7.88 23.73 17.67
C ALA A 1003 9.15 22.96 17.97
N PHE A 1004 9.32 22.55 19.22
CA PHE A 1004 10.45 21.74 19.64
C PHE A 1004 10.62 20.45 18.82
N ARG A 1005 9.51 19.76 18.51
CA ARG A 1005 9.55 18.47 17.80
C ARG A 1005 9.79 18.59 16.30
N THR A 1006 9.33 19.67 15.67
CA THR A 1006 9.39 19.85 14.22
C THR A 1006 10.56 20.72 13.77
N GLY A 1007 11.13 21.52 14.67
CA GLY A 1007 12.17 22.52 14.35
C GLY A 1007 11.63 23.79 13.69
N LEU A 1008 10.31 23.89 13.51
CA LEU A 1008 9.64 25.08 12.99
C LEU A 1008 9.51 26.16 14.07
N SER A 1009 9.45 27.42 13.65
CA SER A 1009 9.15 28.53 14.56
C SER A 1009 7.71 28.46 15.08
N VAL A 1010 7.49 29.07 16.25
CA VAL A 1010 6.14 29.22 16.85
C VAL A 1010 5.17 29.91 15.87
N ASP A 1011 5.66 30.89 15.10
CA ASP A 1011 4.90 31.67 14.12
C ASP A 1011 4.43 30.79 12.96
N GLU A 1012 5.31 29.94 12.44
CA GLU A 1012 4.98 29.01 11.37
C GLU A 1012 3.94 27.99 11.83
N ILE A 1013 4.10 27.44 13.05
CA ILE A 1013 3.15 26.48 13.61
C ILE A 1013 1.80 27.13 13.86
N GLY A 1014 1.77 28.31 14.47
CA GLY A 1014 0.55 29.06 14.71
C GLY A 1014 -0.21 29.33 13.43
N PHE A 1015 0.50 29.83 12.41
CA PHE A 1015 -0.09 30.09 11.10
C PHE A 1015 -0.69 28.82 10.48
N ILE A 1016 0.05 27.71 10.49
CA ILE A 1016 -0.41 26.44 9.90
C ILE A 1016 -1.60 25.86 10.67
N LEU A 1017 -1.54 25.83 12.00
CA LEU A 1017 -2.64 25.37 12.82
C LEU A 1017 -3.88 26.25 12.62
N THR A 1018 -3.71 27.57 12.47
CA THR A 1018 -4.80 28.49 12.12
C THR A 1018 -5.44 28.10 10.79
N LEU A 1019 -4.67 27.83 9.75
CA LEU A 1019 -5.20 27.41 8.45
C LEU A 1019 -5.84 26.02 8.52
N MET A 1020 -5.26 25.07 9.26
CA MET A 1020 -5.87 23.75 9.51
C MET A 1020 -7.23 23.88 10.20
N ILE A 1021 -7.32 24.70 11.25
CA ILE A 1021 -8.58 24.95 11.96
C ILE A 1021 -9.61 25.59 11.03
N ARG A 1022 -9.21 26.52 10.16
CA ARG A 1022 -10.14 27.11 9.18
C ARG A 1022 -10.59 26.10 8.13
N ALA A 1023 -9.71 25.20 7.71
CA ALA A 1023 -10.06 24.10 6.81
C ALA A 1023 -11.06 23.14 7.50
N GLY A 1024 -10.80 22.74 8.74
CA GLY A 1024 -11.59 21.79 9.51
C GLY A 1024 -12.38 22.40 10.67
N ILE A 1025 -13.02 23.56 10.49
CA ILE A 1025 -13.64 24.30 11.60
C ILE A 1025 -14.81 23.53 12.25
N GLU A 1026 -15.51 22.71 11.46
CA GLU A 1026 -16.55 21.80 11.94
C GLU A 1026 -15.98 20.74 12.89
N ILE A 1027 -14.83 20.17 12.53
CA ILE A 1027 -14.11 19.18 13.34
C ILE A 1027 -13.55 19.82 14.62
N PHE A 1028 -12.98 21.03 14.50
CA PHE A 1028 -12.51 21.78 15.66
C PHE A 1028 -13.65 22.08 16.64
N ALA A 1029 -14.77 22.61 16.16
CA ALA A 1029 -15.94 22.92 16.99
C ALA A 1029 -16.52 21.67 17.66
N TYR A 1030 -16.53 20.54 16.94
CA TYR A 1030 -16.92 19.24 17.48
C TYR A 1030 -16.05 18.84 18.68
N PHE A 1031 -14.73 18.75 18.50
CA PHE A 1031 -13.85 18.27 19.58
C PHE A 1031 -13.68 19.30 20.69
N ARG A 1032 -13.68 20.60 20.37
CA ARG A 1032 -13.56 21.65 21.38
C ARG A 1032 -14.75 21.64 22.34
N ALA A 1033 -15.98 21.47 21.84
CA ALA A 1033 -17.17 21.36 22.68
C ALA A 1033 -17.16 20.07 23.51
N LEU A 1034 -16.80 18.94 22.90
CA LEU A 1034 -16.66 17.65 23.57
C LEU A 1034 -15.71 17.73 24.78
N TRP A 1035 -14.49 18.21 24.54
CA TRP A 1035 -13.46 18.25 25.58
C TRP A 1035 -13.73 19.31 26.66
N ALA A 1036 -14.51 20.35 26.35
CA ALA A 1036 -14.97 21.29 27.38
C ALA A 1036 -15.95 20.63 28.37
N HIS A 1037 -16.84 19.75 27.90
CA HIS A 1037 -17.74 19.00 28.77
C HIS A 1037 -16.96 17.96 29.59
N ALA A 1038 -15.99 17.29 28.97
CA ALA A 1038 -15.09 16.34 29.61
C ALA A 1038 -14.26 16.94 30.77
N GLU A 1039 -13.80 18.19 30.62
CA GLU A 1039 -13.07 18.91 31.67
C GLU A 1039 -13.97 19.24 32.87
N LYS A 1040 -15.23 19.63 32.62
CA LYS A 1040 -16.17 20.03 33.68
C LYS A 1040 -16.64 18.87 34.56
N ASP A 1041 -16.74 17.68 33.99
CA ASP A 1041 -17.25 16.47 34.67
C ASP A 1041 -16.10 15.53 35.13
N GLY A 1042 -14.84 15.92 34.89
CA GLY A 1042 -13.63 15.16 35.22
C GLY A 1042 -12.97 15.51 36.55
N ASP A 1043 -13.55 16.46 37.29
CA ASP A 1043 -13.35 16.74 38.72
C ASP A 1043 -14.53 16.17 39.50
#